data_AF-A0A6F8XM66-F1
#
_entry.id   AF-A0A6F8XM66-F1
#
_cell.length_a   1.000
_cell.length_b   1.000
_cell.length_c   1.000
_cell.angle_alpha   90.00
_cell.angle_beta   90.00
_cell.angle_gamma   90.00
#
_symmetry.space_group_name_H-M   'P 1'
#
loop_
_entity.id
_entity.type
_entity.pdbx_description
1 polymer ?
#
loop_
_entity_poly.entity_id
_entity_poly.type
_entity_poly.pdbx_seq_one_letter_code
_entity_poly.pdbx_strand_id
1 'polypeptide(L)'
;MPVKNVFLFAGQGSQYYGMGRDLLSDHPVFSASMSNWSTVFADLGLPGVFEEIYRADRTAADPFDEIRFTHPAILMVELAMAETLRAEGVEPDYVLGASLGEFAAAAAAGVLSPEDLARSVVEQVHMLERHRVPGAMLAVLGDVALYHDDEWLGADVELAAVNSDRNFVVSGDAAGVARAERRLQELRVLYQRLPVNHAFHSSRLDAVAEPYLSSLSRLTLRPPAVPFVSCESAGYVTHFDASHFWQLVRAPIRFREAIQFLDRQDPDVVYLDLGPSATMANFVASIVRGDGRNRAVPILDPFAPRGRALQAIRTQAGRSRRASTSAPGQGGKQMRAVVFPGQGSQARGMGGDLFTRFPDLTATADQILGYSVAELCREDPRGQLDQTQFTQPALFVVNALAYLARRQDGEPAPDYFAGHSLGEYNALCAAGAFDFATGLRLVCERGRLMAASTGGGMAAAVGLTEEAVREVLSRGALSGIDLANHNAPDQFIVSGPREAVESAREAVLAAGARAYLVLRVSGAFHSRYMEPARREFEQVLAGCEFRPPQVPVVANVTGRPYEPGSVREILAEQLVRPVRWERSVRHMLAAGVSTFDEVGPGEVLTGLVKKIRQAVPPSPAPAPPVPARRLRPEDLGSAEFRRTYGSRYAYVCGAMYRGIASEELVIRAARAGILAFFGTGGLDLPRIADAIDRLAHELGDGRPYGMNLVHNPGQPEVEDATVGLLLDRGVRNVEASAFMKITPALVRYRLSGLSKGADGEVMAANRVIAKVSRPEVAESFLSPAPQRLVSLLERDGLITAEQAALGAGIPMADDLCVEADSGGHTDRGDPIVLLPTMLRLRDRMVADHGYPHGYGSARPVASEPRRPRPRRSSSAQTSWSPVRSTCVRPSQE
;
A
#
# COMPACT_ATOMS: atom_id res chain seq x y z
N MET A 1 -9.95 -27.61 -11.20
CA MET A 1 -9.86 -27.44 -12.66
C MET A 1 -8.99 -26.22 -12.96
N PRO A 2 -8.45 -26.00 -14.18
CA PRO A 2 -7.80 -24.73 -14.48
C PRO A 2 -8.79 -23.58 -14.25
N VAL A 3 -8.32 -22.51 -13.63
CA VAL A 3 -9.11 -21.29 -13.40
C VAL A 3 -9.44 -20.67 -14.75
N LYS A 4 -10.71 -20.42 -15.01
CA LYS A 4 -11.18 -19.88 -16.30
C LYS A 4 -11.17 -18.36 -16.31
N ASN A 5 -10.88 -17.76 -17.47
CA ASN A 5 -10.85 -16.31 -17.63
C ASN A 5 -12.15 -15.80 -18.23
N VAL A 6 -12.73 -14.77 -17.61
CA VAL A 6 -13.84 -14.01 -18.18
C VAL A 6 -13.30 -12.65 -18.58
N PHE A 7 -13.34 -12.31 -19.87
CA PHE A 7 -13.00 -10.96 -20.30
C PHE A 7 -14.24 -10.08 -20.15
N LEU A 8 -14.12 -9.05 -19.32
CA LEU A 8 -15.16 -8.06 -19.04
C LEU A 8 -14.91 -6.78 -19.84
N PHE A 9 -15.95 -6.32 -20.53
CA PHE A 9 -15.95 -5.15 -21.39
C PHE A 9 -16.95 -4.10 -20.89
N ALA A 10 -16.47 -2.90 -20.59
CA ALA A 10 -17.20 -1.82 -19.96
C ALA A 10 -17.95 -0.94 -20.96
N GLY A 11 -19.07 -0.39 -20.49
CA GLY A 11 -19.87 0.55 -21.27
C GLY A 11 -19.35 1.98 -21.21
N GLN A 12 -20.18 2.87 -21.75
CA GLN A 12 -20.02 4.32 -21.60
C GLN A 12 -19.99 4.71 -20.11
N GLY A 13 -19.15 5.69 -19.78
CA GLY A 13 -18.89 6.17 -18.42
C GLY A 13 -17.55 5.68 -17.87
N SER A 14 -16.87 4.79 -18.59
CA SER A 14 -15.56 4.26 -18.22
C SER A 14 -14.38 5.09 -18.73
N GLN A 15 -14.60 5.96 -19.72
CA GLN A 15 -13.57 6.70 -20.44
C GLN A 15 -12.95 7.87 -19.64
N TYR A 16 -11.71 8.21 -19.97
CA TYR A 16 -11.01 9.41 -19.51
C TYR A 16 -9.83 9.73 -20.44
N TYR A 17 -9.36 10.98 -20.44
CA TYR A 17 -8.18 11.38 -21.21
C TYR A 17 -6.92 10.63 -20.75
N GLY A 18 -6.15 10.10 -21.70
CA GLY A 18 -4.93 9.36 -21.46
C GLY A 18 -5.14 7.92 -20.97
N MET A 19 -6.35 7.36 -21.08
CA MET A 19 -6.59 5.95 -20.79
C MET A 19 -5.67 5.03 -21.62
N GLY A 20 -5.04 4.06 -20.96
CA GLY A 20 -4.09 3.15 -21.60
C GLY A 20 -2.72 3.75 -21.96
N ARG A 21 -2.42 5.01 -21.59
CA ARG A 21 -1.16 5.70 -21.96
C ARG A 21 0.11 4.93 -21.56
N ASP A 22 0.11 4.29 -20.40
CA ASP A 22 1.27 3.51 -19.93
C ASP A 22 1.57 2.30 -20.84
N LEU A 23 0.56 1.73 -21.49
CA LEU A 23 0.75 0.59 -22.39
C LEU A 23 1.16 1.01 -23.80
N LEU A 24 0.87 2.25 -24.22
CA LEU A 24 1.31 2.75 -25.52
C LEU A 24 2.83 2.77 -25.66
N SER A 25 3.55 3.21 -24.62
CA SER A 25 5.01 3.27 -24.65
C SER A 25 5.66 1.90 -24.42
N ASP A 26 4.98 1.03 -23.67
CA ASP A 26 5.62 -0.14 -23.06
C ASP A 26 5.16 -1.48 -23.67
N HIS A 27 4.10 -1.49 -24.49
CA HIS A 27 3.55 -2.73 -25.08
C HIS A 27 3.27 -2.60 -26.60
N PRO A 28 4.07 -3.25 -27.46
CA PRO A 28 3.99 -3.04 -28.91
C PRO A 28 2.66 -3.50 -29.53
N VAL A 29 2.06 -4.58 -29.03
CA VAL A 29 0.75 -5.07 -29.51
C VAL A 29 -0.35 -4.07 -29.20
N PHE A 30 -0.31 -3.47 -28.00
CA PHE A 30 -1.32 -2.49 -27.59
C PHE A 30 -1.21 -1.25 -28.47
N SER A 31 0.01 -0.73 -28.66
CA SER A 31 0.26 0.42 -29.54
C SER A 31 -0.18 0.16 -30.98
N ALA A 32 0.19 -0.99 -31.55
CA ALA A 32 -0.19 -1.34 -32.93
C ALA A 32 -1.71 -1.46 -33.10
N SER A 33 -2.39 -2.08 -32.13
CA SER A 33 -3.84 -2.22 -32.14
C SER A 33 -4.54 -0.86 -32.07
N MET A 34 -4.12 0.01 -31.14
CA MET A 34 -4.65 1.37 -31.02
C MET A 34 -4.50 2.16 -32.33
N SER A 35 -3.35 2.06 -33.01
CA SER A 35 -3.13 2.71 -34.31
C SER A 35 -4.01 2.13 -35.42
N ASN A 36 -4.18 0.80 -35.46
CA ASN A 36 -5.03 0.14 -36.45
C ASN A 36 -6.49 0.56 -36.30
N TRP A 37 -7.03 0.51 -35.09
CA TRP A 37 -8.41 0.93 -34.84
C TRP A 37 -8.63 2.42 -35.11
N SER A 38 -7.63 3.27 -34.83
CA SER A 38 -7.70 4.69 -35.19
C SER A 38 -7.86 4.89 -36.70
N THR A 39 -7.14 4.11 -37.51
CA THR A 39 -7.28 4.12 -38.98
C THR A 39 -8.67 3.67 -39.41
N VAL A 40 -9.17 2.56 -38.84
CA VAL A 40 -10.51 2.02 -39.16
C VAL A 40 -11.62 3.05 -38.89
N PHE A 41 -11.58 3.74 -37.74
CA PHE A 41 -12.57 4.78 -37.44
C PHE A 41 -12.42 6.02 -38.32
N ALA A 42 -11.18 6.41 -38.68
CA ALA A 42 -10.93 7.52 -39.59
C ALA A 42 -11.53 7.26 -40.99
N ASP A 43 -11.33 6.06 -41.54
CA ASP A 43 -11.86 5.65 -42.85
C ASP A 43 -13.40 5.63 -42.89
N LEU A 44 -14.04 5.46 -41.73
CA LEU A 44 -15.49 5.48 -41.58
C LEU A 44 -16.06 6.86 -41.20
N GLY A 45 -15.23 7.91 -41.16
CA GLY A 45 -15.69 9.29 -40.96
C GLY A 45 -15.56 9.84 -39.54
N LEU A 46 -14.89 9.13 -38.62
CA LEU A 46 -14.52 9.60 -37.28
C LEU A 46 -12.99 9.72 -37.13
N PRO A 47 -12.32 10.68 -37.80
CA PRO A 47 -10.89 10.86 -37.65
C PRO A 47 -10.54 11.52 -36.30
N GLY A 48 -9.29 11.33 -35.85
CA GLY A 48 -8.74 12.06 -34.72
C GLY A 48 -9.04 11.46 -33.33
N VAL A 49 -9.64 10.26 -33.26
CA VAL A 49 -9.99 9.64 -31.97
C VAL A 49 -8.74 9.37 -31.12
N PHE A 50 -7.66 8.85 -31.73
CA PHE A 50 -6.42 8.59 -31.01
C PHE A 50 -5.80 9.88 -30.46
N GLU A 51 -5.71 10.92 -31.29
CA GLU A 51 -5.18 12.22 -30.91
C GLU A 51 -6.01 12.86 -29.80
N GLU A 52 -7.34 12.72 -29.85
CA GLU A 52 -8.23 13.24 -28.82
C GLU A 52 -8.02 12.54 -27.47
N ILE A 53 -7.86 11.20 -27.43
CA ILE A 53 -7.55 10.47 -26.19
C ILE A 53 -6.27 11.00 -25.53
N TYR A 54 -5.24 11.32 -26.32
CA TYR A 54 -3.89 11.61 -25.81
C TYR A 54 -3.48 13.09 -25.81
N ARG A 55 -4.46 14.01 -25.93
CA ARG A 55 -4.24 15.46 -25.83
C ARG A 55 -3.32 15.85 -24.67
N ALA A 56 -2.38 16.76 -24.96
CA ALA A 56 -1.39 17.22 -23.99
C ALA A 56 -1.93 18.31 -23.04
N ASP A 57 -2.99 19.01 -23.44
CA ASP A 57 -3.65 20.09 -22.69
C ASP A 57 -4.79 19.59 -21.78
N ARG A 58 -5.06 18.28 -21.78
CA ARG A 58 -6.11 17.64 -20.99
C ARG A 58 -5.54 16.60 -20.04
N THR A 59 -6.25 16.36 -18.95
CA THR A 59 -5.93 15.41 -17.89
C THR A 59 -7.08 14.43 -17.69
N ALA A 60 -6.84 13.32 -17.00
CA ALA A 60 -7.87 12.33 -16.69
C ALA A 60 -9.06 12.88 -15.86
N ALA A 61 -8.91 14.06 -15.24
CA ALA A 61 -9.97 14.73 -14.48
C ALA A 61 -10.87 15.63 -15.35
N ASP A 62 -10.44 15.95 -16.57
CA ASP A 62 -11.24 16.76 -17.50
C ASP A 62 -12.41 15.94 -18.08
N PRO A 63 -13.58 16.55 -18.29
CA PRO A 63 -14.73 15.86 -18.89
C PRO A 63 -14.39 15.33 -20.29
N PHE A 64 -14.64 14.03 -20.49
CA PHE A 64 -14.54 13.38 -21.79
C PHE A 64 -15.87 12.69 -22.10
N ASP A 65 -16.79 13.44 -22.70
CA ASP A 65 -18.22 13.09 -22.80
C ASP A 65 -18.82 13.23 -24.21
N GLU A 66 -18.03 13.62 -25.21
CA GLU A 66 -18.45 13.66 -26.62
C GLU A 66 -18.52 12.24 -27.21
N ILE A 67 -19.72 11.74 -27.52
CA ILE A 67 -19.95 10.35 -27.98
C ILE A 67 -19.15 9.98 -29.23
N ARG A 68 -18.90 10.94 -30.12
CA ARG A 68 -18.10 10.75 -31.33
C ARG A 68 -16.66 10.37 -31.07
N PHE A 69 -16.12 10.69 -29.89
CA PHE A 69 -14.80 10.29 -29.45
C PHE A 69 -14.87 9.19 -28.41
N THR A 70 -15.77 9.29 -27.44
CA THR A 70 -15.82 8.35 -26.31
C THR A 70 -16.24 6.94 -26.71
N HIS A 71 -17.20 6.78 -27.62
CA HIS A 71 -17.60 5.44 -28.11
C HIS A 71 -16.44 4.71 -28.81
N PRO A 72 -15.83 5.26 -29.88
CA PRO A 72 -14.69 4.59 -30.51
C PRO A 72 -13.51 4.44 -29.56
N ALA A 73 -13.25 5.42 -28.68
CA ALA A 73 -12.13 5.35 -27.75
C ALA A 73 -12.23 4.20 -26.73
N ILE A 74 -13.42 3.94 -26.18
CA ILE A 74 -13.64 2.79 -25.28
C ILE A 74 -13.34 1.48 -26.02
N LEU A 75 -13.93 1.29 -27.21
CA LEU A 75 -13.74 0.08 -28.01
C LEU A 75 -12.27 -0.13 -28.39
N MET A 76 -11.59 0.92 -28.82
CA MET A 76 -10.16 0.89 -29.15
C MET A 76 -9.33 0.34 -27.99
N VAL A 77 -9.53 0.87 -26.79
CA VAL A 77 -8.75 0.47 -25.60
C VAL A 77 -9.07 -0.97 -25.19
N GLU A 78 -10.35 -1.34 -25.16
CA GLU A 78 -10.76 -2.67 -24.72
C GLU A 78 -10.33 -3.77 -25.68
N LEU A 79 -10.41 -3.52 -26.99
CA LEU A 79 -9.99 -4.47 -28.02
C LEU A 79 -8.47 -4.56 -28.09
N ALA A 80 -7.76 -3.44 -28.00
CA ALA A 80 -6.29 -3.44 -27.87
C ALA A 80 -5.83 -4.19 -26.62
N MET A 81 -6.59 -4.11 -25.52
CA MET A 81 -6.33 -4.88 -24.31
C MET A 81 -6.58 -6.38 -24.51
N ALA A 82 -7.70 -6.75 -25.15
CA ALA A 82 -8.01 -8.14 -25.46
C ALA A 82 -6.92 -8.77 -26.34
N GLU A 83 -6.49 -8.07 -27.38
CA GLU A 83 -5.38 -8.49 -28.26
C GLU A 83 -4.06 -8.62 -27.49
N THR A 84 -3.79 -7.67 -26.59
CA THR A 84 -2.59 -7.69 -25.73
C THR A 84 -2.57 -8.89 -24.79
N LEU A 85 -3.69 -9.20 -24.13
CA LEU A 85 -3.80 -10.36 -23.24
C LEU A 85 -3.62 -11.68 -24.01
N ARG A 86 -4.23 -11.79 -25.20
CA ARG A 86 -4.09 -12.97 -26.08
C ARG A 86 -2.66 -13.16 -26.55
N ALA A 87 -1.99 -12.08 -26.97
CA ALA A 87 -0.58 -12.12 -27.36
C ALA A 87 0.35 -12.59 -26.23
N GLU A 88 -0.02 -12.35 -24.97
CA GLU A 88 0.72 -12.83 -23.80
C GLU A 88 0.34 -14.27 -23.37
N GLY A 89 -0.63 -14.89 -24.04
CA GLY A 89 -1.11 -16.26 -23.80
C GLY A 89 -2.25 -16.35 -22.80
N VAL A 90 -2.99 -15.26 -22.58
CA VAL A 90 -4.22 -15.24 -21.77
C VAL A 90 -5.41 -15.25 -22.74
N GLU A 91 -6.08 -16.40 -22.86
CA GLU A 91 -7.31 -16.53 -23.64
C GLU A 91 -8.54 -16.41 -22.73
N PRO A 92 -9.67 -15.84 -23.23
CA PRO A 92 -10.95 -15.87 -22.55
C PRO A 92 -11.62 -17.25 -22.71
N ASP A 93 -12.11 -17.79 -21.60
CA ASP A 93 -13.06 -18.91 -21.60
C ASP A 93 -14.51 -18.39 -21.73
N TYR A 94 -14.75 -17.16 -21.30
CA TYR A 94 -16.01 -16.44 -21.45
C TYR A 94 -15.75 -14.98 -21.82
N VAL A 95 -16.68 -14.38 -22.55
CA VAL A 95 -16.77 -12.92 -22.71
C VAL A 95 -18.09 -12.41 -22.15
N LEU A 96 -18.06 -11.23 -21.53
CA LEU A 96 -19.24 -10.55 -21.01
C LEU A 96 -19.01 -9.04 -21.11
N GLY A 97 -19.91 -8.33 -21.75
CA GLY A 97 -19.86 -6.87 -21.84
C GLY A 97 -21.12 -6.21 -21.31
N ALA A 98 -21.04 -4.92 -20.98
CA ALA A 98 -22.19 -4.12 -20.60
C ALA A 98 -22.35 -2.92 -21.56
N SER A 99 -23.56 -2.73 -22.10
CA SER A 99 -23.85 -1.64 -23.04
C SER A 99 -22.87 -1.64 -24.23
N LEU A 100 -22.18 -0.54 -24.49
CA LEU A 100 -21.15 -0.43 -25.54
C LEU A 100 -20.07 -1.52 -25.43
N GLY A 101 -19.66 -1.93 -24.23
CA GLY A 101 -18.67 -2.99 -24.05
C GLY A 101 -19.16 -4.34 -24.57
N GLU A 102 -20.46 -4.57 -24.67
CA GLU A 102 -20.99 -5.80 -25.26
C GLU A 102 -20.75 -5.87 -26.79
N PHE A 103 -20.61 -4.73 -27.47
CA PHE A 103 -20.13 -4.69 -28.85
C PHE A 103 -18.65 -5.11 -28.94
N ALA A 104 -17.79 -4.66 -28.00
CA ALA A 104 -16.39 -5.11 -27.93
C ALA A 104 -16.30 -6.62 -27.61
N ALA A 105 -17.12 -7.11 -26.68
CA ALA A 105 -17.22 -8.53 -26.39
C ALA A 105 -17.62 -9.34 -27.64
N ALA A 106 -18.56 -8.82 -28.44
CA ALA A 106 -19.03 -9.49 -29.66
C ALA A 106 -17.91 -9.60 -30.70
N ALA A 107 -17.11 -8.54 -30.89
CA ALA A 107 -15.93 -8.59 -31.73
C ALA A 107 -14.84 -9.53 -31.17
N ALA A 108 -14.57 -9.50 -29.87
CA ALA A 108 -13.58 -10.37 -29.23
C ALA A 108 -13.94 -11.87 -29.34
N ALA A 109 -15.24 -12.20 -29.35
CA ALA A 109 -15.77 -13.53 -29.60
C ALA A 109 -15.97 -13.87 -31.10
N GLY A 110 -15.64 -12.95 -32.02
CA GLY A 110 -15.72 -13.18 -33.46
C GLY A 110 -17.13 -13.14 -34.06
N VAL A 111 -18.11 -12.60 -33.33
CA VAL A 111 -19.50 -12.37 -33.81
C VAL A 111 -19.53 -11.28 -34.88
N LEU A 112 -18.75 -10.22 -34.68
CA LEU A 112 -18.58 -9.09 -35.59
C LEU A 112 -17.14 -9.05 -36.12
N SER A 113 -16.97 -8.64 -37.38
CA SER A 113 -15.65 -8.23 -37.88
C SER A 113 -15.27 -6.86 -37.32
N PRO A 114 -13.99 -6.49 -37.32
CA PRO A 114 -13.56 -5.15 -36.91
C PRO A 114 -14.26 -4.01 -37.66
N GLU A 115 -14.45 -4.18 -38.97
CA GLU A 115 -15.11 -3.19 -39.84
C GLU A 115 -16.60 -3.07 -39.55
N ASP A 116 -17.29 -4.20 -39.34
CA ASP A 116 -18.71 -4.20 -39.02
C ASP A 116 -18.97 -3.67 -37.60
N LEU A 117 -18.09 -3.98 -36.64
CA LEU A 117 -18.11 -3.34 -35.32
C LEU A 117 -18.01 -1.82 -35.45
N ALA A 118 -16.95 -1.33 -36.11
CA ALA A 118 -16.71 0.09 -36.24
C ALA A 118 -17.85 0.79 -36.97
N ARG A 119 -18.39 0.19 -38.05
CA ARG A 119 -19.55 0.71 -38.78
C ARG A 119 -20.79 0.81 -37.88
N SER A 120 -21.07 -0.21 -37.06
CA SER A 120 -22.23 -0.21 -36.17
C SER A 120 -22.19 0.93 -35.14
N VAL A 121 -20.99 1.29 -34.68
CA VAL A 121 -20.75 2.31 -33.65
C VAL A 121 -20.70 3.70 -34.25
N VAL A 122 -20.06 3.85 -35.43
CA VAL A 122 -20.09 5.10 -36.20
C VAL A 122 -21.52 5.49 -36.55
N GLU A 123 -22.33 4.52 -37.00
CA GLU A 123 -23.73 4.80 -37.30
C GLU A 123 -24.53 5.16 -36.05
N GLN A 124 -24.26 4.50 -34.92
CA GLN A 124 -24.87 4.85 -33.64
C GLN A 124 -24.60 6.32 -33.27
N VAL A 125 -23.34 6.76 -33.39
CA VAL A 125 -22.94 8.16 -33.15
C VAL A 125 -23.69 9.10 -34.10
N HIS A 126 -23.64 8.84 -35.41
CA HIS A 126 -24.29 9.69 -36.40
C HIS A 126 -25.81 9.81 -36.19
N MET A 127 -26.48 8.70 -35.84
CA MET A 127 -27.92 8.70 -35.58
C MET A 127 -28.27 9.51 -34.32
N LEU A 128 -27.53 9.34 -33.24
CA LEU A 128 -27.75 10.10 -32.00
C LEU A 128 -27.49 11.60 -32.18
N GLU A 129 -26.43 11.96 -32.90
CA GLU A 129 -26.11 13.37 -33.21
C GLU A 129 -27.14 14.00 -34.15
N ARG A 130 -27.55 13.28 -35.21
CA ARG A 130 -28.51 13.78 -36.21
C ARG A 130 -29.90 14.01 -35.63
N HIS A 131 -30.36 13.07 -34.80
CA HIS A 131 -31.69 13.13 -34.19
C HIS A 131 -31.71 13.96 -32.90
N ARG A 132 -30.53 14.39 -32.41
CA ARG A 132 -30.36 15.27 -31.24
C ARG A 132 -31.18 14.83 -30.03
N VAL A 133 -31.21 13.54 -29.73
CA VAL A 133 -32.00 12.99 -28.63
C VAL A 133 -31.31 13.37 -27.31
N PRO A 134 -31.79 14.40 -26.57
CA PRO A 134 -31.12 14.82 -25.35
C PRO A 134 -31.51 13.90 -24.20
N GLY A 135 -30.60 13.70 -23.27
CA GLY A 135 -30.91 12.96 -22.06
C GLY A 135 -29.83 13.09 -21.01
N ALA A 136 -30.06 12.42 -19.89
CA ALA A 136 -29.09 12.30 -18.83
C ALA A 136 -29.24 10.93 -18.17
N MET A 137 -28.19 10.53 -17.45
CA MET A 137 -28.16 9.31 -16.66
C MET A 137 -27.64 9.61 -15.26
N LEU A 138 -28.17 8.88 -14.29
CA LEU A 138 -27.89 9.06 -12.86
C LEU A 138 -27.60 7.71 -12.22
N ALA A 139 -26.37 7.52 -11.73
CA ALA A 139 -26.02 6.38 -10.91
C ALA A 139 -26.48 6.62 -9.47
N VAL A 140 -27.22 5.67 -8.91
CA VAL A 140 -27.74 5.69 -7.55
C VAL A 140 -26.98 4.64 -6.73
N LEU A 141 -26.36 5.08 -5.64
CA LEU A 141 -25.62 4.23 -4.71
C LEU A 141 -26.57 3.72 -3.61
N GLY A 142 -27.49 2.84 -4.01
CA GLY A 142 -28.53 2.28 -3.16
C GLY A 142 -29.08 0.97 -3.72
N ASP A 143 -30.00 0.35 -2.97
CA ASP A 143 -30.72 -0.83 -3.43
C ASP A 143 -31.73 -0.43 -4.52
N VAL A 144 -31.84 -1.25 -5.57
CA VAL A 144 -32.81 -1.03 -6.68
C VAL A 144 -34.26 -1.04 -6.19
N ALA A 145 -34.55 -1.63 -5.02
CA ALA A 145 -35.85 -1.51 -4.36
C ALA A 145 -36.31 -0.04 -4.25
N LEU A 146 -35.40 0.92 -4.08
CA LEU A 146 -35.73 2.35 -4.07
C LEU A 146 -36.43 2.84 -5.35
N TYR A 147 -36.08 2.29 -6.51
CA TYR A 147 -36.74 2.62 -7.78
C TYR A 147 -38.16 2.06 -7.86
N HIS A 148 -38.40 0.91 -7.24
CA HIS A 148 -39.71 0.23 -7.27
C HIS A 148 -40.66 0.73 -6.16
N ASP A 149 -40.12 1.06 -4.99
CA ASP A 149 -40.90 1.42 -3.80
C ASP A 149 -41.25 2.92 -3.76
N ASP A 150 -40.45 3.79 -4.39
CA ASP A 150 -40.71 5.22 -4.45
C ASP A 150 -41.39 5.58 -5.77
N GLU A 151 -42.71 5.80 -5.70
CA GLU A 151 -43.58 6.14 -6.84
C GLU A 151 -43.08 7.39 -7.61
N TRP A 152 -42.32 8.28 -6.96
CA TRP A 152 -41.78 9.49 -7.59
C TRP A 152 -40.46 9.27 -8.31
N LEU A 153 -39.64 8.31 -7.87
CA LEU A 153 -38.35 8.06 -8.51
C LEU A 153 -38.53 7.39 -9.89
N GLY A 154 -39.55 6.57 -10.09
CA GLY A 154 -39.85 5.89 -11.36
C GLY A 154 -40.76 6.65 -12.33
N ALA A 155 -41.34 7.79 -11.94
CA ALA A 155 -42.32 8.51 -12.76
C ALA A 155 -41.69 9.24 -13.96
N ASP A 156 -40.43 9.65 -13.84
CA ASP A 156 -39.77 10.59 -14.76
C ASP A 156 -38.49 10.05 -15.40
N VAL A 157 -38.01 8.91 -14.92
CA VAL A 157 -36.79 8.23 -15.40
C VAL A 157 -37.04 6.73 -15.46
N GLU A 158 -36.35 6.05 -16.37
CA GLU A 158 -36.40 4.59 -16.55
C GLU A 158 -35.17 3.94 -15.92
N LEU A 159 -35.30 2.70 -15.47
CA LEU A 159 -34.18 1.90 -15.01
C LEU A 159 -33.25 1.57 -16.18
N ALA A 160 -32.01 2.06 -16.13
CA ALA A 160 -31.01 1.88 -17.16
C ALA A 160 -30.05 0.71 -16.87
N ALA A 161 -29.72 0.47 -15.59
CA ALA A 161 -28.83 -0.63 -15.21
C ALA A 161 -29.02 -1.06 -13.75
N VAL A 162 -28.78 -2.34 -13.47
CA VAL A 162 -28.59 -2.88 -12.12
C VAL A 162 -27.21 -3.54 -12.04
N ASN A 163 -26.25 -2.79 -11.48
CA ASN A 163 -24.84 -3.20 -11.47
C ASN A 163 -24.47 -3.98 -10.21
N SER A 164 -25.13 -3.76 -9.07
CA SER A 164 -24.92 -4.56 -7.86
C SER A 164 -26.06 -4.39 -6.85
N ASP A 165 -25.96 -5.05 -5.70
CA ASP A 165 -26.91 -4.88 -4.57
C ASP A 165 -27.06 -3.42 -4.12
N ARG A 166 -26.07 -2.57 -4.39
CA ARG A 166 -26.01 -1.17 -3.93
C ARG A 166 -25.69 -0.17 -5.04
N ASN A 167 -25.91 -0.56 -6.30
CA ASN A 167 -25.70 0.31 -7.44
C ASN A 167 -26.69 -0.01 -8.56
N PHE A 168 -27.51 0.98 -8.91
CA PHE A 168 -28.32 0.97 -10.12
C PHE A 168 -28.23 2.33 -10.83
N VAL A 169 -28.60 2.38 -12.10
CA VAL A 169 -28.58 3.59 -12.92
C VAL A 169 -29.99 3.83 -13.45
N VAL A 170 -30.41 5.08 -13.44
CA VAL A 170 -31.64 5.53 -14.11
C VAL A 170 -31.30 6.50 -15.23
N SER A 171 -32.12 6.54 -16.28
CA SER A 171 -31.95 7.45 -17.41
C SER A 171 -33.27 8.09 -17.83
N GLY A 172 -33.19 9.30 -18.37
CA GLY A 172 -34.37 10.05 -18.78
C GLY A 172 -33.99 11.41 -19.35
N ASP A 173 -34.99 12.27 -19.56
CA ASP A 173 -34.71 13.64 -19.94
C ASP A 173 -34.02 14.41 -18.79
N ALA A 174 -33.37 15.53 -19.13
CA ALA A 174 -32.61 16.31 -18.16
C ALA A 174 -33.45 16.81 -16.97
N ALA A 175 -34.76 17.05 -17.18
CA ALA A 175 -35.66 17.54 -16.15
C ALA A 175 -36.09 16.40 -15.21
N GLY A 176 -36.34 15.21 -15.75
CA GLY A 176 -36.64 13.99 -15.00
C GLY A 176 -35.47 13.56 -14.14
N VAL A 177 -34.25 13.54 -14.69
CA VAL A 177 -33.04 13.26 -13.90
C VAL A 177 -32.84 14.30 -12.79
N ALA A 178 -33.07 15.59 -13.07
CA ALA A 178 -32.98 16.63 -12.03
C ALA A 178 -34.05 16.48 -10.93
N ARG A 179 -35.23 15.93 -11.25
CA ARG A 179 -36.26 15.57 -10.24
C ARG A 179 -35.82 14.38 -9.40
N ALA A 180 -35.29 13.33 -10.04
CA ALA A 180 -34.72 12.17 -9.36
C ALA A 180 -33.58 12.59 -8.40
N GLU A 181 -32.68 13.48 -8.82
CA GLU A 181 -31.62 14.04 -7.98
C GLU A 181 -32.19 14.69 -6.71
N ARG A 182 -33.19 15.59 -6.84
CA ARG A 182 -33.84 16.24 -5.69
C ARG A 182 -34.48 15.22 -4.76
N ARG A 183 -35.16 14.21 -5.31
CA ARG A 183 -35.81 13.17 -4.51
C ARG A 183 -34.78 12.34 -3.74
N LEU A 184 -33.68 11.95 -4.37
CA LEU A 184 -32.60 11.22 -3.71
C LEU A 184 -31.90 12.06 -2.63
N GLN A 185 -31.77 13.37 -2.82
CA GLN A 185 -31.29 14.30 -1.78
C GLN A 185 -32.22 14.30 -0.55
N GLU A 186 -33.54 14.36 -0.75
CA GLU A 186 -34.52 14.29 0.34
C GLU A 186 -34.42 12.97 1.11
N LEU A 187 -34.26 11.86 0.39
CA LEU A 187 -34.08 10.52 0.95
C LEU A 187 -32.68 10.29 1.54
N ARG A 188 -31.75 11.24 1.39
CA ARG A 188 -30.34 11.15 1.79
C ARG A 188 -29.61 9.93 1.19
N VAL A 189 -29.99 9.57 -0.04
CA VAL A 189 -29.34 8.51 -0.82
C VAL A 189 -28.22 9.13 -1.65
N LEU A 190 -27.04 8.51 -1.65
CA LEU A 190 -25.92 8.98 -2.45
C LEU A 190 -26.15 8.67 -3.93
N TYR A 191 -25.78 9.59 -4.80
CA TYR A 191 -25.92 9.45 -6.25
C TYR A 191 -24.79 10.20 -6.97
N GLN A 192 -24.61 9.90 -8.25
CA GLN A 192 -23.63 10.54 -9.12
C GLN A 192 -24.22 10.67 -10.53
N ARG A 193 -24.20 11.89 -11.08
CA ARG A 193 -24.55 12.13 -12.48
C ARG A 193 -23.45 11.56 -13.38
N LEU A 194 -23.85 10.77 -14.37
CA LEU A 194 -22.90 10.19 -15.32
C LEU A 194 -22.57 11.22 -16.42
N PRO A 195 -21.33 11.27 -16.92
CA PRO A 195 -20.91 12.19 -17.98
C PRO A 195 -21.45 11.73 -19.34
N VAL A 196 -22.76 11.80 -19.49
CA VAL A 196 -23.52 11.33 -20.66
C VAL A 196 -24.63 12.29 -20.97
N ASN A 197 -24.68 12.75 -22.21
CA ASN A 197 -25.68 13.72 -22.69
C ASN A 197 -26.88 13.04 -23.40
N HIS A 198 -27.01 11.72 -23.23
CA HIS A 198 -28.06 10.90 -23.81
C HIS A 198 -28.66 9.97 -22.75
N ALA A 199 -29.94 9.63 -22.91
CA ALA A 199 -30.66 8.72 -22.02
C ALA A 199 -30.58 7.28 -22.55
N PHE A 200 -29.37 6.71 -22.57
CA PHE A 200 -29.20 5.31 -22.96
C PHE A 200 -30.03 4.39 -22.08
N HIS A 201 -30.44 3.25 -22.65
CA HIS A 201 -31.25 2.24 -21.98
C HIS A 201 -32.65 2.76 -21.56
N SER A 202 -33.26 3.64 -22.36
CA SER A 202 -34.61 4.17 -22.13
C SER A 202 -35.42 4.41 -23.41
N SER A 203 -36.74 4.60 -23.26
CA SER A 203 -37.67 4.90 -24.37
C SER A 203 -37.36 6.17 -25.12
N ARG A 204 -36.53 7.05 -24.54
CA ARG A 204 -36.09 8.28 -25.20
C ARG A 204 -35.36 8.01 -26.50
N LEU A 205 -34.79 6.81 -26.67
CA LEU A 205 -34.11 6.40 -27.88
C LEU A 205 -35.03 5.81 -28.96
N ASP A 206 -36.31 5.54 -28.69
CA ASP A 206 -37.18 4.85 -29.65
C ASP A 206 -37.32 5.61 -30.99
N ALA A 207 -37.11 6.93 -30.97
CA ALA A 207 -37.08 7.77 -32.17
C ALA A 207 -35.96 7.43 -33.17
N VAL A 208 -34.88 6.76 -32.72
CA VAL A 208 -33.77 6.31 -33.58
C VAL A 208 -33.80 4.80 -33.86
N ALA A 209 -34.81 4.08 -33.38
CA ALA A 209 -34.90 2.63 -33.49
C ALA A 209 -34.90 2.14 -34.94
N GLU A 210 -35.84 2.61 -35.75
CA GLU A 210 -36.00 2.21 -37.15
C GLU A 210 -34.76 2.48 -38.03
N PRO A 211 -34.20 3.71 -38.07
CA PRO A 211 -33.03 3.96 -38.90
C PRO A 211 -31.80 3.19 -38.42
N TYR A 212 -31.63 2.99 -37.11
CA TYR A 212 -30.50 2.24 -36.58
C TYR A 212 -30.63 0.73 -36.85
N LEU A 213 -31.81 0.14 -36.63
CA LEU A 213 -32.10 -1.26 -36.99
C LEU A 213 -31.87 -1.53 -38.48
N SER A 214 -32.22 -0.58 -39.36
CA SER A 214 -31.97 -0.71 -40.80
C SER A 214 -30.47 -0.70 -41.15
N SER A 215 -29.61 -0.12 -40.32
CA SER A 215 -28.16 -0.16 -40.49
C SER A 215 -27.58 -1.44 -39.90
N LEU A 216 -28.02 -1.82 -38.69
CA LEU A 216 -27.61 -3.05 -38.00
C LEU A 216 -27.95 -4.31 -38.82
N SER A 217 -29.04 -4.30 -39.58
CA SER A 217 -29.43 -5.43 -40.45
C SER A 217 -28.47 -5.68 -41.62
N ARG A 218 -27.54 -4.76 -41.88
CA ARG A 218 -26.48 -4.90 -42.91
C ARG A 218 -25.20 -5.52 -42.38
N LEU A 219 -25.11 -5.76 -41.06
CA LEU A 219 -23.94 -6.36 -40.43
C LEU A 219 -23.88 -7.85 -40.73
N THR A 220 -22.68 -8.39 -40.92
CA THR A 220 -22.47 -9.83 -41.06
C THR A 220 -22.21 -10.44 -39.68
N LEU A 221 -23.24 -11.05 -39.10
CA LEU A 221 -23.18 -11.64 -37.76
C LEU A 221 -22.84 -13.14 -37.83
N ARG A 222 -21.97 -13.59 -36.92
CA ARG A 222 -21.56 -14.99 -36.79
C ARG A 222 -21.88 -15.52 -35.38
N PRO A 223 -22.03 -16.85 -35.21
CA PRO A 223 -22.07 -17.44 -33.88
C PRO A 223 -20.77 -17.14 -33.11
N PRO A 224 -20.84 -16.96 -31.78
CA PRO A 224 -19.66 -16.62 -30.98
C PRO A 224 -18.70 -17.81 -30.89
N ALA A 225 -17.41 -17.56 -31.10
CA ALA A 225 -16.34 -18.56 -30.97
C ALA A 225 -15.96 -18.84 -29.51
N VAL A 226 -16.28 -17.92 -28.61
CA VAL A 226 -16.08 -18.01 -27.15
C VAL A 226 -17.45 -17.90 -26.48
N PRO A 227 -17.78 -18.72 -25.47
CA PRO A 227 -19.02 -18.58 -24.71
C PRO A 227 -19.33 -17.14 -24.30
N PHE A 228 -20.50 -16.66 -24.72
CA PHE A 228 -20.89 -15.26 -24.60
C PHE A 228 -22.02 -15.11 -23.58
N VAL A 229 -21.82 -14.28 -22.56
CA VAL A 229 -22.85 -13.94 -21.57
C VAL A 229 -23.28 -12.49 -21.80
N SER A 230 -24.57 -12.27 -22.03
CA SER A 230 -25.12 -10.93 -22.27
C SER A 230 -25.69 -10.31 -21.00
N CYS A 231 -25.51 -9.00 -20.84
CA CYS A 231 -26.15 -8.25 -19.77
C CYS A 231 -27.61 -7.91 -20.05
N GLU A 232 -28.09 -8.06 -21.29
CA GLU A 232 -29.50 -7.86 -21.64
C GLU A 232 -30.34 -9.06 -21.16
N SER A 233 -29.93 -10.27 -21.55
CA SER A 233 -30.67 -11.49 -21.23
C SER A 233 -30.29 -12.10 -19.87
N ALA A 234 -29.14 -11.70 -19.31
CA ALA A 234 -28.53 -12.29 -18.11
C ALA A 234 -28.29 -13.81 -18.27
N GLY A 235 -27.81 -14.21 -19.44
CA GLY A 235 -27.57 -15.62 -19.79
C GLY A 235 -26.68 -15.78 -21.03
N TYR A 236 -26.50 -17.03 -21.46
CA TYR A 236 -25.76 -17.34 -22.68
C TYR A 236 -26.50 -16.85 -23.93
N VAL A 237 -25.76 -16.27 -24.87
CA VAL A 237 -26.27 -15.90 -26.20
C VAL A 237 -25.48 -16.69 -27.25
N THR A 238 -26.20 -17.41 -28.11
CA THR A 238 -25.61 -18.22 -29.19
C THR A 238 -26.03 -17.77 -30.58
N HIS A 239 -27.04 -16.91 -30.67
CA HIS A 239 -27.56 -16.35 -31.91
C HIS A 239 -27.65 -14.82 -31.79
N PHE A 240 -27.16 -14.12 -32.81
CA PHE A 240 -27.14 -12.66 -32.86
C PHE A 240 -27.92 -12.19 -34.09
N ASP A 241 -28.73 -11.16 -33.89
CA ASP A 241 -29.42 -10.43 -34.95
C ASP A 241 -29.34 -8.91 -34.71
N ALA A 242 -29.88 -8.12 -35.62
CA ALA A 242 -29.94 -6.67 -35.47
C ALA A 242 -30.75 -6.22 -34.24
N SER A 243 -31.74 -7.02 -33.81
CA SER A 243 -32.55 -6.73 -32.64
C SER A 243 -31.72 -6.82 -31.36
N HIS A 244 -30.83 -7.81 -31.24
CA HIS A 244 -29.90 -7.94 -30.11
C HIS A 244 -29.14 -6.63 -29.87
N PHE A 245 -28.44 -6.14 -30.90
CA PHE A 245 -27.65 -4.91 -30.80
C PHE A 245 -28.49 -3.66 -30.55
N TRP A 246 -29.73 -3.61 -31.04
CA TRP A 246 -30.66 -2.53 -30.67
C TRP A 246 -31.01 -2.58 -29.17
N GLN A 247 -31.32 -3.76 -28.63
CA GLN A 247 -31.61 -3.91 -27.21
C GLN A 247 -30.41 -3.55 -26.33
N LEU A 248 -29.17 -3.74 -26.79
CA LEU A 248 -27.99 -3.28 -26.04
C LEU A 248 -27.94 -1.76 -25.83
N VAL A 249 -28.60 -0.99 -26.67
CA VAL A 249 -28.69 0.46 -26.55
C VAL A 249 -29.97 0.89 -25.81
N ARG A 250 -31.04 0.09 -25.94
CA ARG A 250 -32.40 0.44 -25.51
C ARG A 250 -32.87 -0.19 -24.20
N ALA A 251 -32.51 -1.45 -23.93
CA ALA A 251 -32.97 -2.21 -22.78
C ALA A 251 -32.09 -2.01 -21.54
N PRO A 252 -32.61 -2.22 -20.31
CA PRO A 252 -31.83 -2.11 -19.08
C PRO A 252 -30.69 -3.14 -18.99
N ILE A 253 -29.54 -2.73 -18.44
CA ILE A 253 -28.38 -3.60 -18.21
C ILE A 253 -28.60 -4.42 -16.93
N ARG A 254 -28.69 -5.75 -17.03
CA ARG A 254 -28.84 -6.70 -15.90
C ARG A 254 -27.50 -7.31 -15.48
N PHE A 255 -26.49 -6.46 -15.25
CA PHE A 255 -25.12 -6.89 -14.96
C PHE A 255 -25.00 -7.78 -13.72
N ARG A 256 -25.69 -7.42 -12.62
CA ARG A 256 -25.73 -8.23 -11.39
C ARG A 256 -26.19 -9.67 -11.67
N GLU A 257 -27.26 -9.80 -12.44
CA GLU A 257 -27.85 -11.11 -12.76
C GLU A 257 -26.95 -11.90 -13.72
N ALA A 258 -26.31 -11.24 -14.68
CA ALA A 258 -25.36 -11.88 -15.60
C ALA A 258 -24.14 -12.46 -14.86
N ILE A 259 -23.59 -11.74 -13.88
CA ILE A 259 -22.50 -12.24 -13.03
C ILE A 259 -22.98 -13.42 -12.19
N GLN A 260 -24.14 -13.31 -11.52
CA GLN A 260 -24.71 -14.41 -10.74
C GLN A 260 -25.06 -15.64 -11.60
N PHE A 261 -25.48 -15.43 -12.85
CA PHE A 261 -25.70 -16.50 -13.81
C PHE A 261 -24.40 -17.24 -14.07
N LEU A 262 -23.33 -16.53 -14.44
CA LEU A 262 -22.06 -17.14 -14.76
C LEU A 262 -21.44 -17.84 -13.55
N ASP A 263 -21.51 -17.22 -12.36
CA ASP A 263 -21.07 -17.80 -11.08
C ASP A 263 -21.76 -19.13 -10.76
N ARG A 264 -23.06 -19.26 -11.07
CA ARG A 264 -23.79 -20.53 -10.95
C ARG A 264 -23.39 -21.57 -11.99
N GLN A 265 -22.98 -21.16 -13.18
CA GLN A 265 -22.54 -22.08 -14.24
C GLN A 265 -21.11 -22.56 -14.00
N ASP A 266 -20.24 -21.67 -13.55
CA ASP A 266 -18.84 -21.94 -13.30
C ASP A 266 -18.33 -21.18 -12.06
N PRO A 267 -18.14 -21.89 -10.93
CA PRO A 267 -17.73 -21.27 -9.67
C PRO A 267 -16.21 -21.04 -9.57
N ASP A 268 -15.42 -21.33 -10.61
CA ASP A 268 -13.95 -21.17 -10.61
C ASP A 268 -13.47 -20.23 -11.75
N VAL A 269 -13.98 -19.00 -11.76
CA VAL A 269 -13.71 -17.97 -12.78
C VAL A 269 -12.96 -16.75 -12.24
N VAL A 270 -12.08 -16.19 -13.07
CA VAL A 270 -11.43 -14.89 -12.84
C VAL A 270 -11.95 -13.89 -13.87
N TYR A 271 -12.56 -12.83 -13.36
CA TYR A 271 -13.04 -11.73 -14.16
C TYR A 271 -11.91 -10.74 -14.43
N LEU A 272 -11.48 -10.61 -15.67
CA LEU A 272 -10.49 -9.63 -16.10
C LEU A 272 -11.25 -8.41 -16.63
N ASP A 273 -11.15 -7.28 -15.94
CA ASP A 273 -11.75 -6.02 -16.38
C ASP A 273 -10.80 -5.32 -17.35
N LEU A 274 -11.16 -5.37 -18.63
CA LEU A 274 -10.43 -4.75 -19.74
C LEU A 274 -10.86 -3.29 -19.93
N GLY A 275 -11.89 -2.84 -19.22
CA GLY A 275 -12.40 -1.48 -19.30
C GLY A 275 -11.38 -0.45 -18.79
N PRO A 276 -11.43 0.80 -19.28
CA PRO A 276 -10.42 1.81 -18.95
C PRO A 276 -10.29 2.14 -17.46
N SER A 277 -11.39 2.06 -16.70
CA SER A 277 -11.51 2.63 -15.34
C SER A 277 -11.69 1.63 -14.20
N ALA A 278 -11.52 0.33 -14.42
CA ALA A 278 -11.72 -0.71 -13.41
C ALA A 278 -13.16 -0.78 -12.81
N THR A 279 -14.14 -0.13 -13.45
CA THR A 279 -15.48 0.03 -12.87
C THR A 279 -16.20 -1.32 -12.73
N MET A 280 -16.06 -2.22 -13.70
CA MET A 280 -16.73 -3.52 -13.65
C MET A 280 -16.13 -4.42 -12.58
N ALA A 281 -14.80 -4.39 -12.40
CA ALA A 281 -14.15 -5.15 -11.35
C ALA A 281 -14.67 -4.78 -9.95
N ASN A 282 -14.97 -3.49 -9.72
CA ASN A 282 -15.58 -3.03 -8.48
C ASN A 282 -17.00 -3.55 -8.29
N PHE A 283 -17.81 -3.59 -9.35
CA PHE A 283 -19.16 -4.16 -9.29
C PHE A 283 -19.13 -5.66 -9.01
N VAL A 284 -18.31 -6.42 -9.73
CA VAL A 284 -18.14 -7.87 -9.49
C VAL A 284 -17.75 -8.16 -8.05
N ALA A 285 -16.78 -7.41 -7.50
CA ALA A 285 -16.35 -7.56 -6.11
C ALA A 285 -17.46 -7.32 -5.08
N SER A 286 -18.53 -6.61 -5.45
CA SER A 286 -19.71 -6.38 -4.60
C SER A 286 -20.82 -7.43 -4.76
N ILE A 287 -20.86 -8.12 -5.91
CA ILE A 287 -21.84 -9.17 -6.24
C ILE A 287 -21.36 -10.52 -5.72
N VAL A 288 -20.12 -10.88 -6.04
CA VAL A 288 -19.53 -12.17 -5.70
C VAL A 288 -19.04 -12.10 -4.26
N ARG A 289 -19.79 -12.75 -3.36
CA ARG A 289 -19.41 -12.92 -1.94
C ARG A 289 -19.14 -14.40 -1.68
N GLY A 290 -17.88 -14.83 -1.73
CA GLY A 290 -17.53 -16.21 -1.37
C GLY A 290 -16.09 -16.64 -1.69
N ASP A 291 -15.56 -17.46 -0.77
CA ASP A 291 -14.43 -18.41 -0.75
C ASP A 291 -13.07 -18.09 -1.42
N GLY A 292 -12.91 -16.90 -2.02
CA GLY A 292 -11.68 -16.43 -2.64
C GLY A 292 -11.36 -17.06 -4.01
N ARG A 293 -12.26 -17.88 -4.57
CA ARG A 293 -12.09 -18.54 -5.87
C ARG A 293 -12.47 -17.62 -7.02
N ASN A 294 -13.62 -16.95 -6.91
CA ASN A 294 -14.09 -15.97 -7.89
C ASN A 294 -13.63 -14.56 -7.53
N ARG A 295 -12.90 -13.91 -8.44
CA ARG A 295 -12.37 -12.56 -8.22
C ARG A 295 -12.34 -11.74 -9.49
N ALA A 296 -12.44 -10.43 -9.33
CA ALA A 296 -12.15 -9.49 -10.40
C ALA A 296 -10.72 -8.93 -10.31
N VAL A 297 -10.10 -8.76 -11.48
CA VAL A 297 -8.77 -8.18 -11.65
C VAL A 297 -8.90 -7.04 -12.65
N PRO A 298 -8.75 -5.78 -12.20
CA PRO A 298 -8.65 -4.66 -13.13
C PRO A 298 -7.31 -4.67 -13.84
N ILE A 299 -7.33 -4.59 -15.17
CA ILE A 299 -6.12 -4.48 -15.97
C ILE A 299 -5.69 -3.02 -16.09
N LEU A 300 -6.63 -2.12 -16.38
CA LEU A 300 -6.44 -0.67 -16.35
C LEU A 300 -7.11 -0.07 -15.11
N ASP A 301 -6.46 0.93 -14.51
CA ASP A 301 -6.98 1.66 -13.35
C ASP A 301 -6.36 3.07 -13.35
N PRO A 302 -7.17 4.15 -13.48
CA PRO A 302 -6.69 5.53 -13.58
C PRO A 302 -5.97 6.02 -12.33
N PHE A 303 -6.15 5.34 -11.18
CA PHE A 303 -5.54 5.70 -9.91
C PHE A 303 -4.34 4.81 -9.56
N ALA A 304 -3.99 3.88 -10.43
CA ALA A 304 -2.87 2.98 -10.22
C ALA A 304 -1.50 3.65 -10.47
N PRO A 305 -0.45 3.23 -9.75
CA PRO A 305 0.91 3.56 -10.14
C PRO A 305 1.25 3.06 -11.55
N ARG A 306 2.13 3.80 -12.24
CA ARG A 306 2.65 3.39 -13.56
C ARG A 306 3.18 1.96 -13.54
N GLY A 307 2.88 1.21 -14.60
CA GLY A 307 3.33 -0.18 -14.78
C GLY A 307 2.47 -1.25 -14.08
N ARG A 308 1.44 -0.87 -13.31
CA ARG A 308 0.49 -1.85 -12.72
C ARG A 308 -0.23 -2.68 -13.78
N ALA A 309 -0.60 -2.07 -14.91
CA ALA A 309 -1.26 -2.78 -16.01
C ALA A 309 -0.36 -3.90 -16.57
N LEU A 310 0.92 -3.61 -16.83
CA LEU A 310 1.91 -4.60 -17.25
C LEU A 310 2.10 -5.70 -16.20
N GLN A 311 2.12 -5.33 -14.91
CA GLN A 311 2.22 -6.31 -13.83
C GLN A 311 0.98 -7.22 -13.78
N ALA A 312 -0.22 -6.67 -13.98
CA ALA A 312 -1.46 -7.44 -14.03
C ALA A 312 -1.44 -8.42 -15.21
N ILE A 313 -1.08 -7.95 -16.40
CA ILE A 313 -0.91 -8.77 -17.62
C ILE A 313 0.12 -9.89 -17.36
N ARG A 314 1.32 -9.57 -16.87
CA ARG A 314 2.37 -10.57 -16.57
C ARG A 314 1.95 -11.58 -15.51
N THR A 315 1.23 -11.14 -14.48
CA THR A 315 0.72 -12.01 -13.42
C THR A 315 -0.29 -13.00 -13.99
N GLN A 316 -1.19 -12.52 -14.87
CA GLN A 316 -2.18 -13.37 -15.49
C GLN A 316 -1.57 -14.31 -16.53
N ALA A 317 -0.68 -13.82 -17.38
CA ALA A 317 0.08 -14.64 -18.32
C ALA A 317 0.91 -15.71 -17.61
N GLY A 318 1.56 -15.37 -16.49
CA GLY A 318 2.30 -16.32 -15.67
C GLY A 318 1.41 -17.40 -15.03
N ARG A 319 0.13 -17.09 -14.77
CA ARG A 319 -0.86 -18.08 -14.33
C ARG A 319 -1.35 -18.96 -15.47
N SER A 320 -1.69 -18.40 -16.62
CA SER A 320 -2.12 -19.15 -17.81
C SER A 320 -1.02 -20.10 -18.29
N ARG A 321 0.26 -19.67 -18.30
CA ARG A 321 1.41 -20.52 -18.63
C ARG A 321 1.65 -21.65 -17.61
N ARG A 322 1.35 -21.44 -16.32
CA ARG A 322 1.40 -22.49 -15.29
C ARG A 322 0.22 -23.45 -15.35
N ALA A 323 -0.95 -22.98 -15.80
CA ALA A 323 -2.13 -23.82 -16.03
C ALA A 323 -1.97 -24.69 -17.29
N SER A 324 -1.22 -24.24 -18.31
CA SER A 324 -0.92 -25.00 -19.52
C SER A 324 0.31 -25.93 -19.42
N THR A 325 1.12 -25.79 -18.36
CA THR A 325 2.30 -26.64 -18.11
C THR A 325 2.11 -27.47 -16.84
N SER A 326 1.18 -28.42 -16.88
CA SER A 326 1.14 -29.49 -15.88
C SER A 326 2.23 -30.54 -16.19
N ALA A 327 3.46 -30.26 -15.78
CA ALA A 327 4.49 -31.26 -15.50
C ALA A 327 5.42 -30.77 -14.37
N PRO A 328 5.80 -31.62 -13.41
CA PRO A 328 6.46 -31.18 -12.17
C PRO A 328 7.95 -30.94 -12.40
N GLY A 329 8.45 -29.76 -12.00
CA GLY A 329 9.87 -29.46 -12.07
C GLY A 329 10.30 -28.20 -11.31
N GLN A 330 10.74 -28.42 -10.05
CA GLN A 330 11.72 -27.64 -9.26
C GLN A 330 11.33 -26.20 -8.84
N GLY A 331 11.07 -25.85 -7.58
CA GLY A 331 11.38 -26.53 -6.32
C GLY A 331 11.97 -25.61 -5.25
N GLY A 332 11.63 -24.31 -5.22
CA GLY A 332 11.72 -23.52 -3.99
C GLY A 332 10.42 -23.69 -3.23
N LYS A 333 10.43 -24.39 -2.08
CA LYS A 333 9.24 -24.66 -1.28
C LYS A 333 8.60 -23.33 -0.85
N GLN A 334 7.46 -22.96 -1.44
CA GLN A 334 6.69 -21.78 -1.00
C GLN A 334 6.15 -22.07 0.39
N MET A 335 6.52 -21.25 1.38
CA MET A 335 6.09 -21.47 2.76
C MET A 335 4.64 -21.05 2.94
N ARG A 336 3.88 -21.90 3.63
CA ARG A 336 2.44 -21.79 3.85
C ARG A 336 2.14 -21.55 5.32
N ALA A 337 1.23 -20.63 5.63
CA ALA A 337 0.64 -20.48 6.97
C ALA A 337 -0.86 -20.82 6.94
N VAL A 338 -1.32 -21.57 7.94
CA VAL A 338 -2.75 -21.73 8.22
C VAL A 338 -3.13 -20.78 9.36
N VAL A 339 -4.21 -20.02 9.17
CA VAL A 339 -4.69 -19.05 10.15
C VAL A 339 -6.12 -19.32 10.60
N PHE A 340 -6.39 -19.14 11.89
CA PHE A 340 -7.70 -19.43 12.49
C PHE A 340 -8.41 -18.16 12.99
N PRO A 341 -9.65 -17.89 12.56
CA PRO A 341 -10.41 -16.73 13.01
C PRO A 341 -10.86 -16.85 14.46
N GLY A 342 -11.10 -15.70 15.08
CA GLY A 342 -11.62 -15.59 16.45
C GLY A 342 -13.10 -15.20 16.50
N GLN A 343 -13.53 -14.75 17.68
CA GLN A 343 -14.88 -14.23 17.90
C GLN A 343 -15.18 -13.02 16.99
N GLY A 344 -16.39 -13.00 16.42
CA GLY A 344 -16.80 -12.08 15.36
C GLY A 344 -16.98 -12.78 14.00
N SER A 345 -16.47 -14.00 13.84
CA SER A 345 -16.63 -14.83 12.64
C SER A 345 -17.77 -15.85 12.74
N GLN A 346 -18.41 -16.00 13.91
CA GLN A 346 -19.52 -16.95 14.08
C GLN A 346 -20.72 -16.55 13.22
N ALA A 347 -21.40 -17.55 12.68
CA ALA A 347 -22.64 -17.35 11.94
C ALA A 347 -23.53 -18.59 12.11
N ARG A 348 -24.84 -18.36 12.19
CA ARG A 348 -25.83 -19.45 12.14
C ARG A 348 -25.65 -20.23 10.83
N GLY A 349 -25.62 -21.55 10.91
CA GLY A 349 -25.33 -22.46 9.80
C GLY A 349 -23.85 -22.85 9.67
N MET A 350 -22.95 -22.30 10.49
CA MET A 350 -21.54 -22.68 10.45
C MET A 350 -21.33 -24.15 10.86
N GLY A 351 -20.23 -24.74 10.38
CA GLY A 351 -19.90 -26.14 10.66
C GLY A 351 -20.56 -27.16 9.73
N GLY A 352 -21.60 -26.79 8.98
CA GLY A 352 -22.11 -27.54 7.82
C GLY A 352 -22.18 -29.06 8.00
N ASP A 353 -21.53 -29.79 7.09
CA ASP A 353 -21.39 -31.24 7.08
C ASP A 353 -20.25 -31.77 7.99
N LEU A 354 -19.43 -30.89 8.58
CA LEU A 354 -18.30 -31.26 9.43
C LEU A 354 -18.72 -32.08 10.65
N PHE A 355 -19.86 -31.74 11.26
CA PHE A 355 -20.38 -32.49 12.41
C PHE A 355 -20.74 -33.94 12.04
N THR A 356 -21.28 -34.14 10.84
CA THR A 356 -21.59 -35.47 10.30
C THR A 356 -20.32 -36.22 9.89
N ARG A 357 -19.32 -35.51 9.37
CA ARG A 357 -18.02 -36.07 8.95
C ARG A 357 -17.17 -36.51 10.14
N PHE A 358 -17.30 -35.85 11.30
CA PHE A 358 -16.55 -36.13 12.51
C PHE A 358 -17.49 -36.42 13.70
N PRO A 359 -18.25 -37.53 13.66
CA PRO A 359 -19.27 -37.82 14.68
C PRO A 359 -18.66 -38.02 16.07
N ASP A 360 -17.50 -38.68 16.17
CA ASP A 360 -16.85 -38.96 17.47
C ASP A 360 -16.33 -37.69 18.16
N LEU A 361 -15.75 -36.77 17.39
CA LEU A 361 -15.29 -35.48 17.91
C LEU A 361 -16.46 -34.56 18.26
N THR A 362 -17.55 -34.64 17.49
CA THR A 362 -18.80 -33.93 17.80
C THR A 362 -19.42 -34.44 19.09
N ALA A 363 -19.50 -35.77 19.27
CA ALA A 363 -19.99 -36.37 20.52
C ALA A 363 -19.09 -36.02 21.72
N THR A 364 -17.77 -36.00 21.52
CA THR A 364 -16.82 -35.56 22.55
C THR A 364 -17.05 -34.09 22.92
N ALA A 365 -17.28 -33.23 21.91
CA ALA A 365 -17.59 -31.83 22.15
C ALA A 365 -18.90 -31.68 22.93
N ASP A 366 -19.97 -32.37 22.52
CA ASP A 366 -21.27 -32.35 23.19
C ASP A 366 -21.16 -32.81 24.65
N GLN A 367 -20.36 -33.83 24.93
CA GLN A 367 -20.11 -34.30 26.30
C GLN A 367 -19.37 -33.26 27.15
N ILE A 368 -18.38 -32.55 26.59
CA ILE A 368 -17.63 -31.51 27.30
C ILE A 368 -18.50 -30.28 27.54
N LEU A 369 -19.32 -29.90 26.56
CA LEU A 369 -20.16 -28.71 26.60
C LEU A 369 -21.45 -28.90 27.42
N GLY A 370 -21.96 -30.14 27.49
CA GLY A 370 -23.26 -30.44 28.10
C GLY A 370 -24.46 -30.04 27.24
N TYR A 371 -24.24 -29.69 25.97
CA TYR A 371 -25.26 -29.36 24.98
C TYR A 371 -24.76 -29.68 23.58
N SER A 372 -25.66 -29.79 22.59
CA SER A 372 -25.25 -30.09 21.22
C SER A 372 -24.61 -28.87 20.55
N VAL A 373 -23.33 -28.99 20.20
CA VAL A 373 -22.61 -27.95 19.45
C VAL A 373 -23.15 -27.82 18.02
N ALA A 374 -23.58 -28.94 17.43
CA ALA A 374 -24.15 -28.96 16.09
C ALA A 374 -25.48 -28.21 16.04
N GLU A 375 -26.38 -28.43 17.01
CA GLU A 375 -27.65 -27.70 17.13
C GLU A 375 -27.40 -26.19 17.34
N LEU A 376 -26.48 -25.84 18.25
CA LEU A 376 -26.10 -24.45 18.50
C LEU A 376 -25.58 -23.76 17.23
N CYS A 377 -24.70 -24.41 16.47
CA CYS A 377 -24.10 -23.80 15.28
C CYS A 377 -25.07 -23.73 14.09
N ARG A 378 -25.89 -24.76 13.88
CA ARG A 378 -26.78 -24.86 12.70
C ARG A 378 -28.08 -24.09 12.88
N GLU A 379 -28.68 -24.21 14.04
CA GLU A 379 -30.06 -23.77 14.27
C GLU A 379 -30.15 -22.60 15.24
N ASP A 380 -29.24 -22.52 16.22
CA ASP A 380 -29.22 -21.55 17.32
C ASP A 380 -30.62 -21.28 17.91
N PRO A 381 -31.37 -22.32 18.34
CA PRO A 381 -32.79 -22.20 18.70
C PRO A 381 -33.03 -21.27 19.90
N ARG A 382 -31.99 -21.03 20.71
CA ARG A 382 -32.04 -20.19 21.91
C ARG A 382 -31.40 -18.81 21.71
N GLY A 383 -30.89 -18.48 20.52
CA GLY A 383 -30.22 -17.21 20.25
C GLY A 383 -28.98 -16.99 21.13
N GLN A 384 -28.22 -18.05 21.40
CA GLN A 384 -27.10 -18.05 22.34
C GLN A 384 -25.75 -17.96 21.63
N LEU A 385 -25.69 -18.15 20.31
CA LEU A 385 -24.43 -18.22 19.57
C LEU A 385 -23.58 -16.94 19.68
N ASP A 386 -24.21 -15.78 19.90
CA ASP A 386 -23.53 -14.48 20.09
C ASP A 386 -23.10 -14.20 21.55
N GLN A 387 -23.39 -15.11 22.47
CA GLN A 387 -22.92 -15.01 23.86
C GLN A 387 -21.54 -15.63 24.00
N THR A 388 -20.57 -14.87 24.53
CA THR A 388 -19.13 -15.21 24.51
C THR A 388 -18.81 -16.63 25.02
N GLN A 389 -19.50 -17.09 26.06
CA GLN A 389 -19.33 -18.43 26.64
C GLN A 389 -19.80 -19.58 25.71
N PHE A 390 -20.66 -19.29 24.74
CA PHE A 390 -21.11 -20.24 23.70
C PHE A 390 -20.37 -20.02 22.39
N THR A 391 -20.08 -18.77 22.02
CA THR A 391 -19.37 -18.40 20.79
C THR A 391 -17.99 -19.03 20.73
N GLN A 392 -17.21 -18.93 21.82
CA GLN A 392 -15.82 -19.37 21.80
C GLN A 392 -15.68 -20.89 21.63
N PRO A 393 -16.39 -21.73 22.40
CA PRO A 393 -16.31 -23.17 22.18
C PRO A 393 -16.83 -23.60 20.80
N ALA A 394 -17.91 -22.98 20.32
CA ALA A 394 -18.46 -23.28 19.00
C ALA A 394 -17.45 -23.01 17.86
N LEU A 395 -16.81 -21.83 17.89
CA LEU A 395 -15.77 -21.49 16.92
C LEU A 395 -14.55 -22.41 17.02
N PHE A 396 -14.11 -22.77 18.23
CA PHE A 396 -13.00 -23.71 18.41
C PHE A 396 -13.31 -25.06 17.76
N VAL A 397 -14.50 -25.62 18.00
CA VAL A 397 -14.91 -26.90 17.40
C VAL A 397 -14.93 -26.80 15.88
N VAL A 398 -15.65 -25.81 15.32
CA VAL A 398 -15.79 -25.66 13.87
C VAL A 398 -14.44 -25.46 13.18
N ASN A 399 -13.58 -24.60 13.73
CA ASN A 399 -12.23 -24.36 13.20
C ASN A 399 -11.37 -25.63 13.21
N ALA A 400 -11.42 -26.41 14.30
CA ALA A 400 -10.66 -27.65 14.43
C ALA A 400 -11.15 -28.72 13.44
N LEU A 401 -12.48 -28.92 13.33
CA LEU A 401 -13.06 -29.87 12.38
C LEU A 401 -12.78 -29.46 10.93
N ALA A 402 -12.85 -28.17 10.61
CA ALA A 402 -12.53 -27.66 9.27
C ALA A 402 -11.07 -27.92 8.89
N TYR A 403 -10.13 -27.75 9.83
CA TYR A 403 -8.73 -28.08 9.61
C TYR A 403 -8.52 -29.59 9.40
N LEU A 404 -9.15 -30.42 10.22
CA LEU A 404 -9.08 -31.87 10.09
C LEU A 404 -9.67 -32.35 8.76
N ALA A 405 -10.77 -31.76 8.30
CA ALA A 405 -11.36 -32.03 6.98
C ALA A 405 -10.34 -31.78 5.87
N ARG A 406 -9.72 -30.59 5.84
CA ARG A 406 -8.70 -30.25 4.83
C ARG A 406 -7.51 -31.21 4.86
N ARG A 407 -7.07 -31.63 6.05
CA ARG A 407 -5.99 -32.61 6.20
C ARG A 407 -6.38 -34.00 5.70
N GLN A 408 -7.61 -34.45 5.95
CA GLN A 408 -8.15 -35.70 5.40
C GLN A 408 -8.31 -35.63 3.88
N ASP A 409 -8.61 -34.45 3.33
CA ASP A 409 -8.75 -34.20 1.88
C ASP A 409 -7.39 -34.08 1.16
N GLY A 410 -6.28 -34.36 1.87
CA GLY A 410 -4.94 -34.44 1.29
C GLY A 410 -4.18 -33.11 1.23
N GLU A 411 -4.70 -32.05 1.86
CA GLU A 411 -4.04 -30.75 1.86
C GLU A 411 -2.72 -30.81 2.64
N PRO A 412 -1.57 -30.31 2.12
CA PRO A 412 -0.25 -30.45 2.75
C PRO A 412 -0.14 -29.74 4.11
N ALA A 413 0.74 -30.23 4.97
CA ALA A 413 1.01 -29.61 6.27
C ALA A 413 1.59 -28.19 6.08
N PRO A 414 1.14 -27.20 6.86
CA PRO A 414 1.68 -25.84 6.77
C PRO A 414 3.04 -25.72 7.45
N ASP A 415 3.78 -24.67 7.10
CA ASP A 415 5.06 -24.32 7.72
C ASP A 415 4.88 -23.40 8.94
N TYR A 416 3.72 -22.74 9.07
CA TYR A 416 3.34 -21.87 10.19
C TYR A 416 1.86 -22.02 10.56
N PHE A 417 1.56 -21.75 11.83
CA PHE A 417 0.21 -21.49 12.30
C PHE A 417 0.11 -20.13 12.98
N ALA A 418 -1.05 -19.50 12.88
CA ALA A 418 -1.43 -18.39 13.74
C ALA A 418 -2.95 -18.41 13.95
N GLY A 419 -3.43 -17.72 14.97
CA GLY A 419 -4.87 -17.51 15.10
C GLY A 419 -5.16 -16.21 15.80
N HIS A 420 -6.31 -15.62 15.52
CA HIS A 420 -6.69 -14.32 16.05
C HIS A 420 -7.50 -14.49 17.33
N SER A 421 -6.98 -13.98 18.45
CA SER A 421 -7.56 -14.12 19.79
C SER A 421 -7.85 -15.59 20.12
N LEU A 422 -9.12 -15.99 20.13
CA LEU A 422 -9.56 -17.37 20.30
C LEU A 422 -8.89 -18.35 19.31
N GLY A 423 -8.71 -17.95 18.05
CA GLY A 423 -8.14 -18.83 17.03
C GLY A 423 -6.72 -19.31 17.37
N GLU A 424 -6.01 -18.63 18.27
CA GLU A 424 -4.69 -19.06 18.76
C GLU A 424 -4.74 -20.44 19.44
N TYR A 425 -5.87 -20.78 20.07
CA TYR A 425 -6.09 -22.11 20.66
C TYR A 425 -6.22 -23.19 19.58
N ASN A 426 -6.88 -22.88 18.45
CA ASN A 426 -6.92 -23.78 17.30
C ASN A 426 -5.52 -23.97 16.68
N ALA A 427 -4.74 -22.90 16.57
CA ALA A 427 -3.36 -22.95 16.08
C ALA A 427 -2.47 -23.86 16.95
N LEU A 428 -2.56 -23.72 18.27
CA LEU A 428 -1.83 -24.56 19.23
C LEU A 428 -2.29 -26.03 19.20
N CYS A 429 -3.60 -26.27 19.11
CA CYS A 429 -4.15 -27.61 18.95
C CYS A 429 -3.68 -28.27 17.64
N ALA A 430 -3.73 -27.54 16.53
CA ALA A 430 -3.28 -28.03 15.21
C ALA A 430 -1.78 -28.31 15.16
N ALA A 431 -0.99 -27.56 15.92
CA ALA A 431 0.45 -27.76 16.07
C ALA A 431 0.82 -28.83 17.13
N GLY A 432 -0.17 -29.46 17.77
CA GLY A 432 0.04 -30.56 18.72
C GLY A 432 0.51 -30.14 20.12
N ALA A 433 0.33 -28.87 20.50
CA ALA A 433 0.66 -28.40 21.85
C ALA A 433 -0.26 -28.99 22.93
N PHE A 434 -1.50 -29.31 22.57
CA PHE A 434 -2.49 -30.06 23.35
C PHE A 434 -3.50 -30.72 22.40
N ASP A 435 -4.28 -31.67 22.90
CA ASP A 435 -5.32 -32.35 22.13
C ASP A 435 -6.64 -31.57 22.04
N PHE A 436 -7.55 -32.03 21.19
CA PHE A 436 -8.85 -31.39 20.94
C PHE A 436 -9.69 -31.24 22.22
N ALA A 437 -9.77 -32.29 23.04
CA ALA A 437 -10.58 -32.28 24.26
C ALA A 437 -10.05 -31.29 25.30
N THR A 438 -8.73 -31.25 25.47
CA THR A 438 -8.04 -30.29 26.34
C THR A 438 -8.24 -28.87 25.83
N GLY A 439 -8.03 -28.64 24.52
CA GLY A 439 -8.24 -27.35 23.89
C GLY A 439 -9.67 -26.83 24.06
N LEU A 440 -10.67 -27.71 23.88
CA LEU A 440 -12.08 -27.35 24.07
C LEU A 440 -12.37 -26.98 25.53
N ARG A 441 -11.88 -27.74 26.51
CA ARG A 441 -12.04 -27.43 27.95
C ARG A 441 -11.41 -26.08 28.31
N LEU A 442 -10.20 -25.80 27.81
CA LEU A 442 -9.54 -24.51 28.00
C LEU A 442 -10.36 -23.36 27.42
N VAL A 443 -10.90 -23.54 26.21
CA VAL A 443 -11.74 -22.54 25.56
C VAL A 443 -13.07 -22.35 26.29
N CYS A 444 -13.66 -23.40 26.85
CA CYS A 444 -14.87 -23.30 27.68
C CYS A 444 -14.63 -22.43 28.92
N GLU A 445 -13.54 -22.70 29.66
CA GLU A 445 -13.20 -21.89 30.84
C GLU A 445 -12.84 -20.46 30.45
N ARG A 446 -12.08 -20.26 29.37
CA ARG A 446 -11.78 -18.92 28.84
C ARG A 446 -13.07 -18.17 28.49
N GLY A 447 -13.98 -18.78 27.74
CA GLY A 447 -15.24 -18.20 27.34
C GLY A 447 -16.11 -17.83 28.54
N ARG A 448 -16.21 -18.71 29.53
CA ARG A 448 -16.94 -18.48 30.79
C ARG A 448 -16.35 -17.32 31.58
N LEU A 449 -15.03 -17.32 31.80
CA LEU A 449 -14.32 -16.28 32.56
C LEU A 449 -14.39 -14.91 31.88
N MET A 450 -14.24 -14.87 30.55
CA MET A 450 -14.38 -13.63 29.80
C MET A 450 -15.82 -13.12 29.82
N ALA A 451 -16.82 -14.00 29.67
CA ALA A 451 -18.24 -13.62 29.73
C ALA A 451 -18.66 -13.07 31.11
N ALA A 452 -18.01 -13.52 32.19
CA ALA A 452 -18.26 -13.03 33.55
C ALA A 452 -17.84 -11.56 33.74
N SER A 453 -16.93 -11.04 32.91
CA SER A 453 -16.59 -9.61 32.93
C SER A 453 -17.70 -8.78 32.28
N THR A 454 -18.48 -8.09 33.11
CA THR A 454 -19.58 -7.21 32.68
C THR A 454 -19.19 -5.73 32.79
N GLY A 455 -19.99 -4.83 32.20
CA GLY A 455 -19.79 -3.37 32.27
C GLY A 455 -18.73 -2.80 31.31
N GLY A 456 -18.09 -3.66 30.51
CA GLY A 456 -17.12 -3.25 29.49
C GLY A 456 -17.74 -3.13 28.09
N GLY A 457 -16.90 -2.67 27.15
CA GLY A 457 -17.19 -2.65 25.72
C GLY A 457 -15.91 -2.60 24.90
N MET A 458 -16.05 -2.81 23.59
CA MET A 458 -14.97 -2.71 22.62
C MET A 458 -15.43 -1.97 21.37
N ALA A 459 -14.53 -1.28 20.69
CA ALA A 459 -14.84 -0.62 19.42
C ALA A 459 -13.66 -0.63 18.46
N ALA A 460 -13.94 -0.72 17.16
CA ALA A 460 -12.95 -0.62 16.10
C ALA A 460 -12.75 0.85 15.69
N ALA A 461 -11.51 1.33 15.77
CA ALA A 461 -11.05 2.60 15.22
C ALA A 461 -10.30 2.34 13.90
N VAL A 462 -10.82 2.89 12.80
CA VAL A 462 -10.32 2.63 11.43
C VAL A 462 -9.87 3.92 10.77
N GLY A 463 -8.70 3.90 10.12
CA GLY A 463 -8.13 5.01 9.35
C GLY A 463 -7.18 5.91 10.13
N LEU A 464 -6.78 5.53 11.34
CA LEU A 464 -5.79 6.26 12.16
C LEU A 464 -4.52 5.43 12.33
N THR A 465 -3.39 6.10 12.58
CA THR A 465 -2.17 5.42 13.05
C THR A 465 -2.26 5.07 14.53
N GLU A 466 -1.39 4.17 15.01
CA GLU A 466 -1.35 3.79 16.43
C GLU A 466 -1.10 5.02 17.32
N GLU A 467 -0.21 5.92 16.89
CA GLU A 467 0.15 7.14 17.60
C GLU A 467 -1.05 8.07 17.74
N ALA A 468 -1.82 8.27 16.67
CA ALA A 468 -3.02 9.10 16.70
C ALA A 468 -4.08 8.51 17.64
N VAL A 469 -4.29 7.19 17.62
CA VAL A 469 -5.20 6.53 18.57
C VAL A 469 -4.71 6.71 20.00
N ARG A 470 -3.42 6.48 20.28
CA ARG A 470 -2.84 6.67 21.62
C ARG A 470 -2.96 8.11 22.10
N GLU A 471 -2.74 9.08 21.22
CA GLU A 471 -2.89 10.50 21.56
C GLU A 471 -4.32 10.82 21.97
N VAL A 472 -5.32 10.37 21.20
CA VAL A 472 -6.73 10.57 21.53
C VAL A 472 -7.08 9.93 22.88
N LEU A 473 -6.63 8.69 23.12
CA LEU A 473 -6.91 7.97 24.36
C LEU A 473 -6.18 8.56 25.59
N SER A 474 -5.08 9.30 25.39
CA SER A 474 -4.34 9.96 26.49
C SER A 474 -5.04 11.19 27.07
N ARG A 475 -6.11 11.69 26.42
CA ARG A 475 -6.81 12.92 26.80
C ARG A 475 -7.94 12.65 27.81
N GLY A 476 -7.86 13.32 28.97
CA GLY A 476 -8.99 13.49 29.90
C GLY A 476 -9.74 12.20 30.25
N ALA A 477 -11.05 12.18 29.98
CA ALA A 477 -11.98 11.11 30.36
C ALA A 477 -11.75 9.75 29.63
N LEU A 478 -10.86 9.69 28.64
CA LEU A 478 -10.60 8.48 27.84
C LEU A 478 -9.44 7.62 28.37
N SER A 479 -8.78 8.03 29.46
CA SER A 479 -7.62 7.32 30.05
C SER A 479 -7.94 5.92 30.56
N GLY A 480 -9.23 5.58 30.70
CA GLY A 480 -9.71 4.24 31.07
C GLY A 480 -9.83 3.26 29.89
N ILE A 481 -9.40 3.65 28.68
CA ILE A 481 -9.50 2.81 27.48
C ILE A 481 -8.12 2.27 27.09
N ASP A 482 -8.03 0.95 26.94
CA ASP A 482 -6.84 0.25 26.48
C ASP A 482 -6.96 -0.14 24.99
N LEU A 483 -5.82 -0.25 24.31
CA LEU A 483 -5.75 -0.90 23.00
C LEU A 483 -5.84 -2.41 23.18
N ALA A 484 -6.87 -3.03 22.60
CA ALA A 484 -7.13 -4.48 22.66
C ALA A 484 -6.59 -5.25 21.46
N ASN A 485 -6.62 -4.67 20.26
CA ASN A 485 -6.07 -5.34 19.07
C ASN A 485 -5.38 -4.34 18.13
N HIS A 486 -4.27 -4.79 17.55
CA HIS A 486 -3.55 -4.12 16.48
C HIS A 486 -3.75 -4.99 15.22
N ASN A 487 -4.87 -4.76 14.53
CA ASN A 487 -5.34 -5.66 13.46
C ASN A 487 -4.67 -5.36 12.11
N ALA A 488 -4.45 -4.09 11.80
CA ALA A 488 -3.77 -3.64 10.60
C ALA A 488 -3.14 -2.25 10.87
N PRO A 489 -2.27 -1.73 9.98
CA PRO A 489 -1.56 -0.46 10.22
C PRO A 489 -2.46 0.74 10.52
N ASP A 490 -3.71 0.70 10.05
CA ASP A 490 -4.74 1.72 10.23
C ASP A 490 -6.01 1.15 10.89
N GLN A 491 -5.95 0.00 11.55
CA GLN A 491 -7.11 -0.62 12.21
C GLN A 491 -6.76 -1.13 13.60
N PHE A 492 -7.34 -0.49 14.60
CA PHE A 492 -7.14 -0.77 16.01
C PHE A 492 -8.47 -1.09 16.69
N ILE A 493 -8.45 -1.96 17.68
CA ILE A 493 -9.59 -2.18 18.57
C ILE A 493 -9.26 -1.59 19.93
N VAL A 494 -10.17 -0.80 20.47
CA VAL A 494 -10.08 -0.23 21.81
C VAL A 494 -11.07 -0.92 22.73
N SER A 495 -10.77 -0.96 24.04
CA SER A 495 -11.55 -1.66 25.05
C SER A 495 -11.49 -0.94 26.39
N GLY A 496 -12.59 -0.94 27.14
CA GLY A 496 -12.67 -0.28 28.43
C GLY A 496 -14.09 -0.26 28.99
N PRO A 497 -14.39 0.58 29.98
CA PRO A 497 -15.75 0.79 30.46
C PRO A 497 -16.66 1.20 29.30
N ARG A 498 -17.88 0.64 29.25
CA ARG A 498 -18.79 0.83 28.11
C ARG A 498 -19.02 2.30 27.77
N GLU A 499 -19.35 3.11 28.77
CA GLU A 499 -19.60 4.55 28.62
C GLU A 499 -18.38 5.28 28.06
N ALA A 500 -17.17 4.91 28.51
CA ALA A 500 -15.94 5.50 28.00
C ALA A 500 -15.72 5.16 26.53
N VAL A 501 -15.88 3.89 26.14
CA VAL A 501 -15.75 3.44 24.74
C VAL A 501 -16.79 4.11 23.84
N GLU A 502 -18.04 4.24 24.29
CA GLU A 502 -19.09 4.93 23.53
C GLU A 502 -18.79 6.42 23.37
N SER A 503 -18.32 7.09 24.44
CA SER A 503 -17.96 8.52 24.41
C SER A 503 -16.72 8.83 23.55
N ALA A 504 -15.83 7.84 23.34
CA ALA A 504 -14.62 8.03 22.53
C ALA A 504 -14.90 8.25 21.04
N ARG A 505 -16.09 7.91 20.55
CA ARG A 505 -16.47 7.97 19.13
C ARG A 505 -16.20 9.34 18.50
N GLU A 506 -16.66 10.42 19.13
CA GLU A 506 -16.52 11.76 18.57
C GLU A 506 -15.06 12.21 18.53
N ALA A 507 -14.30 11.95 19.60
CA ALA A 507 -12.89 12.32 19.68
C ALA A 507 -12.03 11.55 18.66
N VAL A 508 -12.32 10.27 18.45
CA VAL A 508 -11.60 9.43 17.47
C VAL A 508 -11.93 9.84 16.03
N LEU A 509 -13.20 10.13 15.72
CA LEU A 509 -13.59 10.64 14.39
C LEU A 509 -12.98 12.03 14.12
N ALA A 510 -12.97 12.93 15.11
CA ALA A 510 -12.37 14.26 15.00
C ALA A 510 -10.85 14.22 14.78
N ALA A 511 -10.18 13.15 15.23
CA ALA A 511 -8.76 12.93 14.97
C ALA A 511 -8.45 12.39 13.56
N GLY A 512 -9.48 12.18 12.72
CA GLY A 512 -9.32 11.74 11.33
C GLY A 512 -9.64 10.26 11.08
N ALA A 513 -10.26 9.56 12.04
CA ALA A 513 -10.71 8.19 11.80
C ALA A 513 -11.80 8.17 10.72
N ARG A 514 -11.67 7.27 9.75
CA ARG A 514 -12.69 7.02 8.72
C ARG A 514 -13.94 6.36 9.31
N ALA A 515 -13.77 5.51 10.32
CA ALA A 515 -14.89 4.85 11.00
C ALA A 515 -14.57 4.53 12.45
N TYR A 516 -15.62 4.53 13.28
CA TYR A 516 -15.61 4.06 14.66
C TYR A 516 -16.83 3.16 14.91
N LEU A 517 -16.61 1.87 15.15
CA LEU A 517 -17.67 0.85 15.20
C LEU A 517 -17.64 0.13 16.55
N VAL A 518 -18.68 0.31 17.36
CA VAL A 518 -18.84 -0.43 18.62
C VAL A 518 -19.11 -1.91 18.31
N LEU A 519 -18.34 -2.80 18.92
CA LEU A 519 -18.42 -4.24 18.73
C LEU A 519 -19.48 -4.85 19.66
N ARG A 520 -20.15 -5.89 19.20
CA ARG A 520 -21.17 -6.62 19.98
C ARG A 520 -20.51 -7.58 20.97
N VAL A 521 -19.92 -7.03 22.03
CA VAL A 521 -19.31 -7.80 23.13
C VAL A 521 -19.66 -7.16 24.48
N SER A 522 -19.80 -7.98 25.51
CA SER A 522 -20.22 -7.55 26.85
C SER A 522 -19.07 -7.11 27.76
N GLY A 523 -17.83 -7.45 27.41
CA GLY A 523 -16.64 -7.22 28.23
C GLY A 523 -15.55 -6.42 27.51
N ALA A 524 -14.63 -5.86 28.29
CA ALA A 524 -13.44 -5.14 27.80
C ALA A 524 -12.27 -6.12 27.61
N PHE A 525 -12.35 -6.98 26.58
CA PHE A 525 -11.36 -8.05 26.37
C PHE A 525 -9.97 -7.51 25.98
N HIS A 526 -8.92 -8.29 26.26
CA HIS A 526 -7.52 -7.95 25.95
C HIS A 526 -7.04 -6.64 26.60
N SER A 527 -7.51 -6.38 27.83
CA SER A 527 -7.26 -5.15 28.57
C SER A 527 -7.00 -5.42 30.05
N ARG A 528 -6.62 -4.38 30.79
CA ARG A 528 -6.45 -4.46 32.26
C ARG A 528 -7.70 -4.95 32.99
N TYR A 529 -8.89 -4.81 32.40
CA TYR A 529 -10.15 -5.22 33.02
C TYR A 529 -10.34 -6.74 33.03
N MET A 530 -9.55 -7.50 32.28
CA MET A 530 -9.55 -8.96 32.31
C MET A 530 -8.65 -9.57 33.40
N GLU A 531 -8.02 -8.74 34.23
CA GLU A 531 -7.08 -9.21 35.26
C GLU A 531 -7.69 -10.24 36.26
N PRO A 532 -8.94 -10.10 36.73
CA PRO A 532 -9.58 -11.15 37.53
C PRO A 532 -9.72 -12.47 36.78
N ALA A 533 -10.21 -12.42 35.53
CA ALA A 533 -10.36 -13.59 34.67
C ALA A 533 -9.01 -14.26 34.37
N ARG A 534 -7.94 -13.48 34.19
CA ARG A 534 -6.57 -13.98 34.00
C ARG A 534 -6.12 -14.84 35.18
N ARG A 535 -6.29 -14.35 36.42
CA ARG A 535 -5.86 -15.08 37.63
C ARG A 535 -6.59 -16.41 37.81
N GLU A 536 -7.89 -16.45 37.53
CA GLU A 536 -8.65 -17.70 37.55
C GLU A 536 -8.21 -18.63 36.41
N PHE A 537 -7.95 -18.09 35.22
CA PHE A 537 -7.53 -18.88 34.08
C PHE A 537 -6.12 -19.47 34.25
N GLU A 538 -5.21 -18.80 34.95
CA GLU A 538 -3.89 -19.34 35.33
C GLU A 538 -4.00 -20.64 36.11
N GLN A 539 -5.00 -20.77 37.00
CA GLN A 539 -5.24 -21.98 37.76
C GLN A 539 -5.71 -23.13 36.87
N VAL A 540 -6.58 -22.83 35.89
CA VAL A 540 -7.01 -23.80 34.88
C VAL A 540 -5.81 -24.27 34.04
N LEU A 541 -4.99 -23.33 33.56
CA LEU A 541 -3.80 -23.63 32.77
C LEU A 541 -2.73 -24.39 33.55
N ALA A 542 -2.62 -24.21 34.87
CA ALA A 542 -1.69 -24.95 35.72
C ALA A 542 -2.02 -26.45 35.77
N GLY A 543 -3.30 -26.81 35.66
CA GLY A 543 -3.78 -28.19 35.61
C GLY A 543 -3.63 -28.88 34.26
N CYS A 544 -3.16 -28.17 33.22
CA CYS A 544 -2.98 -28.71 31.88
C CYS A 544 -1.50 -28.95 31.53
N GLU A 545 -1.27 -30.03 30.79
CA GLU A 545 0.03 -30.34 30.19
C GLU A 545 0.12 -29.69 28.81
N PHE A 546 1.24 -29.00 28.55
CA PHE A 546 1.52 -28.37 27.26
C PHE A 546 2.78 -28.96 26.65
N ARG A 547 2.69 -29.33 25.38
CA ARG A 547 3.83 -29.80 24.58
C ARG A 547 4.36 -28.63 23.72
N PRO A 548 5.66 -28.63 23.37
CA PRO A 548 6.18 -27.70 22.38
C PRO A 548 5.43 -27.85 21.05
N PRO A 549 4.99 -26.75 20.41
CA PRO A 549 4.35 -26.82 19.09
C PRO A 549 5.28 -27.48 18.05
N GLN A 550 4.77 -28.47 17.32
CA GLN A 550 5.54 -29.20 16.30
C GLN A 550 5.77 -28.37 15.03
N VAL A 551 4.85 -27.44 14.77
CA VAL A 551 4.95 -26.42 13.72
C VAL A 551 4.92 -25.06 14.42
N PRO A 552 5.75 -24.07 14.02
CA PRO A 552 5.77 -22.76 14.64
C PRO A 552 4.39 -22.10 14.70
N VAL A 553 3.94 -21.77 15.91
CA VAL A 553 2.71 -21.00 16.16
C VAL A 553 3.10 -19.57 16.55
N VAL A 554 2.57 -18.56 15.87
CA VAL A 554 2.87 -17.15 16.18
C VAL A 554 1.93 -16.60 17.25
N ALA A 555 2.49 -16.22 18.39
CA ALA A 555 1.73 -15.79 19.55
C ALA A 555 1.13 -14.38 19.40
N ASN A 556 -0.10 -14.17 19.88
CA ASN A 556 -0.78 -12.87 19.79
C ASN A 556 -0.10 -11.76 20.61
N VAL A 557 0.41 -12.11 21.80
CA VAL A 557 0.99 -11.15 22.74
C VAL A 557 2.31 -10.58 22.24
N THR A 558 3.15 -11.43 21.65
CA THR A 558 4.52 -11.09 21.24
C THR A 558 4.64 -10.80 19.74
N GLY A 559 3.72 -11.32 18.92
CA GLY A 559 3.82 -11.33 17.46
C GLY A 559 5.02 -12.15 16.95
N ARG A 560 5.46 -13.16 17.73
CA ARG A 560 6.60 -14.04 17.44
C ARG A 560 6.24 -15.50 17.76
N PRO A 561 6.97 -16.49 17.22
CA PRO A 561 6.70 -17.90 17.52
C PRO A 561 6.81 -18.18 19.03
N TYR A 562 6.01 -19.12 19.52
CA TYR A 562 6.14 -19.61 20.89
C TYR A 562 7.54 -20.17 21.15
N GLU A 563 8.13 -19.78 22.29
CA GLU A 563 9.36 -20.40 22.79
C GLU A 563 9.02 -21.69 23.58
N PRO A 564 9.89 -22.70 23.60
CA PRO A 564 9.64 -23.91 24.37
C PRO A 564 9.32 -23.61 25.84
N GLY A 565 8.20 -24.14 26.34
CA GLY A 565 7.74 -23.94 27.72
C GLY A 565 6.88 -22.68 27.96
N SER A 566 6.81 -21.74 27.00
CA SER A 566 6.11 -20.45 27.19
C SER A 566 4.58 -20.49 26.98
N VAL A 567 4.03 -21.63 26.52
CA VAL A 567 2.60 -21.72 26.11
C VAL A 567 1.65 -21.29 27.22
N ARG A 568 1.87 -21.81 28.44
CA ARG A 568 1.03 -21.54 29.60
C ARG A 568 0.98 -20.05 29.93
N GLU A 569 2.15 -19.43 30.08
CA GLU A 569 2.29 -18.03 30.50
C GLU A 569 1.71 -17.07 29.45
N ILE A 570 2.01 -17.30 28.17
CA ILE A 570 1.51 -16.47 27.08
C ILE A 570 -0.01 -16.57 26.94
N LEU A 571 -0.61 -17.76 27.11
CA LEU A 571 -2.07 -17.90 27.05
C LEU A 571 -2.78 -17.18 28.20
N ALA A 572 -2.19 -17.15 29.40
CA ALA A 572 -2.69 -16.34 30.51
C ALA A 572 -2.57 -14.84 30.18
N GLU A 573 -1.39 -14.39 29.74
CA GLU A 573 -1.17 -12.99 29.36
C GLU A 573 -2.09 -12.52 28.23
N GLN A 574 -2.45 -13.41 27.31
CA GLN A 574 -3.34 -13.10 26.19
C GLN A 574 -4.65 -12.45 26.63
N LEU A 575 -5.19 -12.77 27.82
CA LEU A 575 -6.45 -12.19 28.31
C LEU A 575 -6.32 -10.69 28.61
N VAL A 576 -5.15 -10.22 29.04
CA VAL A 576 -4.93 -8.83 29.50
C VAL A 576 -4.00 -8.01 28.59
N ARG A 577 -3.46 -8.63 27.55
CA ARG A 577 -2.56 -7.99 26.59
C ARG A 577 -3.20 -7.85 25.21
N PRO A 578 -2.81 -6.83 24.43
CA PRO A 578 -3.34 -6.63 23.10
C PRO A 578 -2.99 -7.77 22.15
N VAL A 579 -3.91 -8.09 21.23
CA VAL A 579 -3.67 -8.99 20.10
C VAL A 579 -2.87 -8.26 19.03
N ARG A 580 -1.60 -8.62 18.83
CA ARG A 580 -0.68 -7.99 17.86
C ARG A 580 -0.73 -8.65 16.49
N TRP A 581 -1.92 -8.74 15.89
CA TRP A 581 -2.13 -9.46 14.62
C TRP A 581 -1.26 -8.95 13.47
N GLU A 582 -1.17 -7.63 13.28
CA GLU A 582 -0.32 -7.01 12.27
C GLU A 582 1.14 -7.50 12.37
N ARG A 583 1.66 -7.56 13.61
CA ARG A 583 3.02 -8.00 13.89
C ARG A 583 3.19 -9.49 13.61
N SER A 584 2.20 -10.32 13.95
CA SER A 584 2.22 -11.75 13.65
C SER A 584 2.31 -12.03 12.15
N VAL A 585 1.51 -11.32 11.34
CA VAL A 585 1.52 -11.47 9.88
C VAL A 585 2.83 -10.95 9.29
N ARG A 586 3.32 -9.78 9.73
CA ARG A 586 4.62 -9.24 9.29
C ARG A 586 5.77 -10.20 9.61
N HIS A 587 5.74 -10.84 10.77
CA HIS A 587 6.74 -11.85 11.11
C HIS A 587 6.73 -13.01 10.12
N MET A 588 5.55 -13.58 9.83
CA MET A 588 5.42 -14.69 8.88
C MET A 588 5.85 -14.28 7.46
N LEU A 589 5.46 -13.08 6.99
CA LEU A 589 5.90 -12.54 5.70
C LEU A 589 7.43 -12.42 5.63
N ALA A 590 8.06 -11.88 6.69
CA ALA A 590 9.51 -11.76 6.77
C ALA A 590 10.22 -13.13 6.84
N ALA A 591 9.56 -14.15 7.37
CA ALA A 591 10.04 -15.53 7.41
C ALA A 591 9.86 -16.28 6.06
N GLY A 592 9.29 -15.64 5.03
CA GLY A 592 9.13 -16.22 3.71
C GLY A 592 7.76 -16.88 3.45
N VAL A 593 6.80 -16.73 4.37
CA VAL A 593 5.42 -17.20 4.13
C VAL A 593 4.78 -16.39 3.00
N SER A 594 4.39 -17.09 1.94
CA SER A 594 3.78 -16.48 0.75
C SER A 594 2.26 -16.67 0.67
N THR A 595 1.75 -17.71 1.33
CA THR A 595 0.33 -18.10 1.32
C THR A 595 -0.19 -18.18 2.75
N PHE A 596 -1.40 -17.63 2.96
CA PHE A 596 -2.11 -17.65 4.23
C PHE A 596 -3.50 -18.20 3.97
N ASP A 597 -3.82 -19.33 4.59
CA ASP A 597 -5.10 -19.99 4.42
C ASP A 597 -5.93 -19.86 5.69
N GLU A 598 -7.01 -19.09 5.61
CA GLU A 598 -7.98 -18.98 6.70
C GLU A 598 -8.82 -20.27 6.77
N VAL A 599 -8.88 -20.85 7.97
CA VAL A 599 -9.62 -22.08 8.28
C VAL A 599 -10.63 -21.77 9.39
N GLY A 600 -11.90 -21.74 9.03
CA GLY A 600 -12.99 -21.38 9.91
C GLY A 600 -14.10 -20.64 9.15
N PRO A 601 -15.17 -20.20 9.83
CA PRO A 601 -16.20 -19.40 9.22
C PRO A 601 -15.71 -17.97 8.91
N GLY A 602 -16.18 -17.39 7.80
CA GLY A 602 -15.86 -16.03 7.38
C GLY A 602 -14.50 -15.86 6.69
N GLU A 603 -14.17 -14.61 6.36
CA GLU A 603 -12.94 -14.22 5.62
C GLU A 603 -12.23 -13.01 6.23
N VAL A 604 -12.45 -12.78 7.53
CA VAL A 604 -11.98 -11.57 8.22
C VAL A 604 -10.45 -11.52 8.21
N LEU A 605 -9.78 -12.64 8.47
CA LEU A 605 -8.32 -12.68 8.50
C LEU A 605 -7.72 -12.53 7.11
N THR A 606 -8.36 -13.08 6.09
CA THR A 606 -7.97 -12.95 4.69
C THR A 606 -7.93 -11.47 4.28
N GLY A 607 -8.97 -10.72 4.64
CA GLY A 607 -9.01 -9.27 4.46
C GLY A 607 -7.89 -8.53 5.21
N LEU A 608 -7.66 -8.86 6.49
CA LEU A 608 -6.61 -8.25 7.30
C LEU A 608 -5.20 -8.55 6.76
N VAL A 609 -4.91 -9.81 6.39
CA VAL A 609 -3.61 -10.21 5.81
C VAL A 609 -3.35 -9.46 4.51
N LYS A 610 -4.35 -9.34 3.63
CA LYS A 610 -4.23 -8.57 2.38
C LYS A 610 -3.82 -7.12 2.66
N LYS A 611 -4.49 -6.48 3.62
CA LYS A 611 -4.22 -5.09 4.01
C LYS A 611 -2.81 -4.92 4.59
N ILE A 612 -2.38 -5.84 5.44
CA ILE A 612 -1.02 -5.83 6.02
C ILE A 612 0.03 -6.02 4.92
N ARG A 613 -0.18 -6.95 3.98
CA ARG A 613 0.73 -7.18 2.84
C ARG A 613 0.90 -5.95 1.96
N GLN A 614 -0.18 -5.21 1.69
CA GLN A 614 -0.13 -3.98 0.90
C GLN A 614 0.65 -2.86 1.58
N ALA A 615 0.65 -2.84 2.92
CA ALA A 615 1.36 -1.84 3.72
C ALA A 615 2.81 -2.21 4.03
N VAL A 616 3.25 -3.44 3.73
CA VAL A 616 4.65 -3.84 3.85
C VAL A 616 5.33 -3.50 2.51
N PRO A 617 6.27 -2.53 2.47
CA PRO A 617 7.04 -2.28 1.25
C PRO A 617 7.76 -3.58 0.84
N PRO A 618 7.95 -3.84 -0.46
CA PRO A 618 8.64 -5.04 -0.92
C PRO A 618 10.03 -5.08 -0.28
N SER A 619 10.21 -5.98 0.68
CA SER A 619 11.51 -6.20 1.28
C SER A 619 12.37 -6.93 0.25
N PRO A 620 13.63 -6.53 0.04
CA PRO A 620 14.59 -7.44 -0.59
C PRO A 620 14.58 -8.76 0.19
N ALA A 621 14.78 -9.87 -0.54
CA ALA A 621 14.75 -11.22 0.01
C ALA A 621 15.55 -11.29 1.33
N PRO A 622 15.05 -12.01 2.35
CA PRO A 622 15.73 -12.07 3.64
C PRO A 622 17.14 -12.65 3.42
N ALA A 623 18.16 -11.86 3.78
CA ALA A 623 19.51 -12.38 3.89
C ALA A 623 19.52 -13.50 4.95
N PRO A 624 20.31 -14.56 4.76
CA PRO A 624 20.39 -15.65 5.71
C PRO A 624 20.75 -15.14 7.12
N PRO A 625 20.27 -15.79 8.20
CA PRO A 625 20.52 -15.35 9.56
C PRO A 625 22.04 -15.31 9.80
N VAL A 626 22.57 -14.10 9.93
CA VAL A 626 23.97 -13.89 10.29
C VAL A 626 24.10 -14.21 11.78
N PRO A 627 25.01 -15.13 12.19
CA PRO A 627 25.22 -15.40 13.60
C PRO A 627 25.58 -14.12 14.33
N ALA A 628 25.06 -13.95 15.55
CA ALA A 628 25.24 -12.74 16.36
C ALA A 628 26.72 -12.46 16.61
N ARG A 629 27.32 -11.63 15.74
CA ARG A 629 28.68 -11.12 15.89
C ARG A 629 28.64 -9.93 16.84
N ARG A 630 29.52 -9.89 17.84
CA ARG A 630 29.75 -8.68 18.62
C ARG A 630 30.18 -7.55 17.69
N LEU A 631 29.34 -6.53 17.54
CA LEU A 631 29.65 -5.32 16.78
C LEU A 631 30.62 -4.44 17.59
N ARG A 632 31.72 -4.02 16.97
CA ARG A 632 32.62 -3.00 17.51
C ARG A 632 32.29 -1.64 16.88
N PRO A 633 32.61 -0.50 17.51
CA PRO A 633 32.38 0.81 16.89
C PRO A 633 33.07 0.97 15.53
N GLU A 634 34.21 0.29 15.31
CA GLU A 634 34.90 0.23 14.03
C GLU A 634 34.18 -0.62 12.97
N ASP A 635 33.19 -1.42 13.36
CA ASP A 635 32.37 -2.20 12.44
C ASP A 635 31.12 -1.42 12.00
N LEU A 636 30.89 -0.22 12.55
CA LEU A 636 29.72 0.63 12.26
C LEU A 636 30.04 1.70 11.21
N GLY A 637 29.05 1.99 10.35
CA GLY A 637 29.12 3.03 9.33
C GLY A 637 29.99 2.67 8.12
N SER A 638 30.35 3.66 7.32
CA SER A 638 30.98 3.47 6.01
C SER A 638 32.49 3.20 6.13
N ALA A 639 32.95 2.04 5.66
CA ALA A 639 34.37 1.72 5.54
C ALA A 639 35.09 2.62 4.51
N GLU A 640 34.35 3.06 3.50
CA GLU A 640 34.83 4.00 2.48
C GLU A 640 35.03 5.40 3.05
N PHE A 641 34.08 5.92 3.83
CA PHE A 641 34.21 7.19 4.53
C PHE A 641 35.50 7.23 5.37
N ARG A 642 35.76 6.15 6.11
CA ARG A 642 36.98 6.00 6.91
C ARG A 642 38.25 6.04 6.08
N ARG A 643 38.27 5.41 4.91
CA ARG A 643 39.40 5.47 3.97
C ARG A 643 39.56 6.87 3.40
N THR A 644 38.47 7.48 2.94
CA THR A 644 38.47 8.82 2.31
C THR A 644 39.01 9.89 3.25
N TYR A 645 38.55 9.90 4.50
CA TYR A 645 38.94 10.93 5.47
C TYR A 645 40.09 10.52 6.40
N GLY A 646 40.61 9.29 6.29
CA GLY A 646 41.64 8.78 7.19
C GLY A 646 41.16 8.64 8.65
N SER A 647 39.87 8.43 8.86
CA SER A 647 39.27 8.31 10.19
C SER A 647 39.20 6.85 10.66
N ARG A 648 39.29 6.63 11.97
CA ARG A 648 39.11 5.31 12.59
C ARG A 648 37.64 4.91 12.65
N TYR A 649 36.77 5.91 12.86
CA TYR A 649 35.32 5.76 12.97
C TYR A 649 34.62 6.53 11.87
N ALA A 650 33.50 6.01 11.38
CA ALA A 650 32.62 6.72 10.45
C ALA A 650 31.77 7.79 11.19
N TYR A 651 32.42 8.57 12.05
CA TYR A 651 31.82 9.58 12.92
C TYR A 651 32.37 10.96 12.56
N VAL A 652 31.52 11.97 12.68
CA VAL A 652 31.86 13.37 12.43
C VAL A 652 31.43 14.23 13.61
N CYS A 653 32.34 15.10 14.05
CA CYS A 653 32.03 16.25 14.90
C CYS A 653 31.87 17.48 14.00
N GLY A 654 30.62 17.84 13.69
CA GLY A 654 30.32 18.99 12.86
C GLY A 654 30.70 20.31 13.53
N ALA A 655 30.91 21.34 12.74
CA ALA A 655 31.31 22.64 13.22
C ALA A 655 30.15 23.39 13.90
N MET A 656 30.49 24.28 14.84
CA MET A 656 29.54 25.09 15.59
C MET A 656 30.01 26.54 15.67
N TYR A 657 29.07 27.47 15.50
CA TYR A 657 29.27 28.91 15.41
C TYR A 657 30.20 29.48 16.52
N ARG A 658 30.97 30.53 16.21
CA ARG A 658 31.90 31.24 17.11
C ARG A 658 32.99 30.36 17.76
N GLY A 659 33.50 29.37 17.04
CA GLY A 659 34.54 28.49 17.56
C GLY A 659 34.09 27.63 18.74
N ILE A 660 32.77 27.40 18.90
CA ILE A 660 32.25 26.46 19.90
C ILE A 660 32.80 25.05 19.61
N ALA A 661 32.87 24.68 18.33
CA ALA A 661 33.76 23.62 17.87
C ALA A 661 35.20 24.16 17.82
N SER A 662 35.82 24.22 19.01
CA SER A 662 37.14 24.83 19.24
C SER A 662 38.29 23.97 18.70
N GLU A 663 39.49 24.56 18.58
CA GLU A 663 40.68 23.79 18.20
C GLU A 663 40.95 22.64 19.17
N GLU A 664 40.69 22.82 20.46
CA GLU A 664 40.88 21.77 21.46
C GLU A 664 39.95 20.57 21.21
N LEU A 665 38.69 20.84 20.85
CA LEU A 665 37.74 19.79 20.49
C LEU A 665 38.20 19.05 19.24
N VAL A 666 38.59 19.80 18.20
CA VAL A 666 39.05 19.24 16.92
C VAL A 666 40.31 18.40 17.12
N ILE A 667 41.29 18.88 17.90
CA ILE A 667 42.53 18.16 18.20
C ILE A 667 42.23 16.83 18.90
N ARG A 668 41.36 16.84 19.93
CA ARG A 668 41.00 15.63 20.66
C ARG A 668 40.24 14.63 19.79
N ALA A 669 39.26 15.09 19.02
CA ALA A 669 38.47 14.23 18.13
C ALA A 669 39.34 13.61 17.03
N ALA A 670 40.18 14.41 16.37
CA ALA A 670 41.06 13.93 15.31
C ALA A 670 42.12 12.94 15.85
N ARG A 671 42.68 13.18 17.05
CA ARG A 671 43.58 12.21 17.73
C ARG A 671 42.88 10.89 18.06
N ALA A 672 41.60 10.94 18.40
CA ALA A 672 40.75 9.76 18.60
C ALA A 672 40.30 9.07 17.29
N GLY A 673 40.61 9.65 16.13
CA GLY A 673 40.25 9.11 14.82
C GLY A 673 38.82 9.41 14.40
N ILE A 674 38.24 10.51 14.88
CA ILE A 674 36.93 11.05 14.48
C ILE A 674 37.18 12.29 13.61
N LEU A 675 36.47 12.42 12.49
CA LEU A 675 36.56 13.61 11.65
C LEU A 675 35.93 14.81 12.37
N ALA A 676 36.64 15.93 12.47
CA ALA A 676 36.13 17.12 13.16
C ALA A 676 36.40 18.42 12.39
N PHE A 677 35.44 19.35 12.47
CA PHE A 677 35.52 20.64 11.79
C PHE A 677 35.60 21.80 12.79
N PHE A 678 36.56 22.71 12.56
CA PHE A 678 36.65 23.94 13.35
C PHE A 678 35.58 24.95 12.93
N GLY A 679 34.89 25.54 13.92
CA GLY A 679 33.79 26.49 13.71
C GLY A 679 34.26 27.90 13.39
N THR A 680 34.37 28.23 12.09
CA THR A 680 34.82 29.54 11.60
C THR A 680 33.74 30.62 11.65
N GLY A 681 32.45 30.25 11.61
CA GLY A 681 31.35 31.21 11.52
C GLY A 681 31.36 32.24 12.65
N GLY A 682 31.40 33.53 12.29
CA GLY A 682 31.42 34.64 13.25
C GLY A 682 32.80 34.98 13.84
N LEU A 683 33.89 34.39 13.32
CA LEU A 683 35.27 34.77 13.61
C LEU A 683 35.83 35.64 12.48
N ASP A 684 36.87 36.43 12.76
CA ASP A 684 37.60 37.18 11.75
C ASP A 684 38.71 36.34 11.07
N LEU A 685 39.19 36.80 9.92
CA LEU A 685 40.22 36.08 9.13
C LEU A 685 41.52 35.82 9.90
N PRO A 686 42.08 36.78 10.68
CA PRO A 686 43.27 36.51 11.48
C PRO A 686 43.06 35.38 12.48
N ARG A 687 41.92 35.35 13.18
CA ARG A 687 41.63 34.27 14.13
C ARG A 687 41.47 32.91 13.46
N ILE A 688 40.87 32.88 12.26
CA ILE A 688 40.75 31.67 11.44
C ILE A 688 42.14 31.20 11.00
N ALA A 689 43.02 32.12 10.57
CA ALA A 689 44.38 31.81 10.18
C ALA A 689 45.19 31.18 11.33
N ASP A 690 45.12 31.77 12.53
CA ASP A 690 45.77 31.24 13.74
C ASP A 690 45.27 29.82 14.09
N ALA A 691 43.96 29.58 13.92
CA ALA A 691 43.37 28.27 14.16
C ALA A 691 43.87 27.23 13.16
N ILE A 692 43.97 27.59 11.87
CA ILE A 692 44.50 26.70 10.82
C ILE A 692 45.95 26.32 11.14
N ASP A 693 46.80 27.30 11.47
CA ASP A 693 48.22 27.07 11.73
C ASP A 693 48.43 26.18 12.96
N ARG A 694 47.66 26.42 14.03
CA ARG A 694 47.68 25.59 15.22
C ARG A 694 47.23 24.16 14.93
N LEU A 695 46.12 23.99 14.21
CA LEU A 695 45.59 22.67 13.88
C LEU A 695 46.54 21.88 12.98
N ALA A 696 47.15 22.53 11.99
CA ALA A 696 48.18 21.93 11.15
C ALA A 696 49.40 21.51 11.97
N HIS A 697 49.87 22.35 12.89
CA HIS A 697 50.99 22.04 13.78
C HIS A 697 50.72 20.84 14.70
N GLU A 698 49.54 20.79 15.32
CA GLU A 698 49.19 19.79 16.34
C GLU A 698 48.76 18.43 15.78
N LEU A 699 48.28 18.38 14.53
CA LEU A 699 47.68 17.19 13.92
C LEU A 699 48.44 16.67 12.69
N GLY A 700 49.13 17.53 11.94
CA GLY A 700 49.79 17.20 10.67
C GLY A 700 48.83 16.76 9.56
N ASP A 701 49.39 16.35 8.42
CA ASP A 701 48.64 16.10 7.16
C ASP A 701 47.84 14.79 7.10
N GLY A 702 47.96 13.93 8.12
CA GLY A 702 47.39 12.57 8.12
C GLY A 702 46.17 12.36 9.04
N ARG A 703 45.71 13.40 9.74
CA ARG A 703 44.61 13.31 10.72
C ARG A 703 43.28 13.83 10.15
N PRO A 704 42.13 13.26 10.57
CA PRO A 704 40.84 13.63 10.01
C PRO A 704 40.33 14.95 10.61
N TYR A 705 40.72 16.09 10.04
CA TYR A 705 40.17 17.40 10.42
C TYR A 705 39.89 18.29 9.20
N GLY A 706 39.08 19.33 9.41
CA GLY A 706 38.76 20.32 8.40
C GLY A 706 38.29 21.65 8.99
N MET A 707 37.90 22.56 8.11
CA MET A 707 37.40 23.89 8.47
C MET A 707 35.95 24.07 8.05
N ASN A 708 35.18 24.81 8.82
CA ASN A 708 33.85 25.21 8.41
C ASN A 708 33.93 26.32 7.35
N LEU A 709 33.07 26.25 6.34
CA LEU A 709 32.81 27.35 5.41
C LEU A 709 31.33 27.70 5.52
N VAL A 710 31.03 28.91 5.96
CA VAL A 710 29.65 29.37 6.22
C VAL A 710 29.26 30.36 5.14
N HIS A 711 28.16 30.09 4.44
CA HIS A 711 27.61 31.05 3.51
C HIS A 711 26.80 32.13 4.24
N ASN A 712 27.07 33.39 3.92
CA ASN A 712 26.25 34.53 4.32
C ASN A 712 25.93 35.37 3.07
N PRO A 713 24.67 35.37 2.59
CA PRO A 713 24.29 36.15 1.40
C PRO A 713 24.55 37.65 1.54
N GLY A 714 24.59 38.18 2.76
CA GLY A 714 24.86 39.60 3.02
C GLY A 714 26.34 39.98 3.03
N GLN A 715 27.26 39.00 2.99
CA GLN A 715 28.72 39.21 3.05
C GLN A 715 29.48 38.18 2.19
N PRO A 716 29.24 38.11 0.87
CA PRO A 716 29.89 37.15 -0.02
C PRO A 716 31.43 37.31 -0.09
N GLU A 717 31.94 38.52 0.13
CA GLU A 717 33.38 38.82 0.17
C GLU A 717 34.12 38.11 1.31
N VAL A 718 33.44 37.86 2.44
CA VAL A 718 34.01 37.13 3.57
C VAL A 718 34.20 35.65 3.22
N GLU A 719 33.28 35.08 2.46
CA GLU A 719 33.38 33.70 1.98
C GLU A 719 34.57 33.55 1.01
N ASP A 720 34.72 34.45 0.05
CA ASP A 720 35.84 34.41 -0.91
C ASP A 720 37.20 34.60 -0.23
N ALA A 721 37.30 35.54 0.71
CA ALA A 721 38.52 35.74 1.49
C ALA A 721 38.85 34.52 2.38
N THR A 722 37.83 33.87 2.95
CA THR A 722 38.00 32.63 3.71
C THR A 722 38.49 31.51 2.80
N VAL A 723 37.90 31.33 1.61
CA VAL A 723 38.35 30.32 0.63
C VAL A 723 39.80 30.58 0.20
N GLY A 724 40.17 31.83 -0.05
CA GLY A 724 41.55 32.22 -0.36
C GLY A 724 42.51 31.73 0.73
N LEU A 725 42.22 32.07 1.98
CA LEU A 725 43.02 31.63 3.13
C LEU A 725 43.10 30.10 3.26
N LEU A 726 42.00 29.38 3.04
CA LEU A 726 41.96 27.91 3.10
C LEU A 726 42.85 27.28 2.01
N LEU A 727 42.82 27.83 0.80
CA LEU A 727 43.66 27.36 -0.31
C LEU A 727 45.14 27.67 -0.06
N ASP A 728 45.46 28.89 0.40
CA ASP A 728 46.83 29.32 0.69
C ASP A 728 47.49 28.46 1.78
N ARG A 729 46.69 28.00 2.76
CA ARG A 729 47.13 27.13 3.85
C ARG A 729 46.97 25.64 3.58
N GLY A 730 46.55 25.25 2.37
CA GLY A 730 46.44 23.85 1.95
C GLY A 730 45.38 23.04 2.71
N VAL A 731 44.30 23.67 3.18
CA VAL A 731 43.21 22.98 3.89
C VAL A 731 42.44 22.07 2.94
N ARG A 732 42.47 20.76 3.21
CA ARG A 732 41.93 19.73 2.31
C ARG A 732 40.47 19.34 2.56
N ASN A 733 39.89 19.63 3.73
CA ASN A 733 38.52 19.25 4.05
C ASN A 733 37.73 20.47 4.53
N VAL A 734 36.57 20.70 3.91
CA VAL A 734 35.63 21.76 4.31
C VAL A 734 34.25 21.19 4.61
N GLU A 735 33.64 21.68 5.69
CA GLU A 735 32.22 21.50 5.97
C GLU A 735 31.46 22.75 5.53
N ALA A 736 30.70 22.65 4.44
CA ALA A 736 29.89 23.72 3.87
C ALA A 736 28.56 23.84 4.62
N SER A 737 28.33 24.99 5.27
CA SER A 737 27.16 25.25 6.12
C SER A 737 26.37 26.48 5.65
N ALA A 738 25.05 26.46 5.84
CA ALA A 738 24.13 27.57 5.51
C ALA A 738 24.06 27.94 4.02
N PHE A 739 24.53 27.07 3.11
CA PHE A 739 24.42 27.29 1.67
C PHE A 739 22.98 27.04 1.19
N MET A 740 22.43 28.01 0.45
CA MET A 740 21.15 27.86 -0.26
C MET A 740 21.34 27.63 -1.76
N LYS A 741 22.55 27.89 -2.28
CA LYS A 741 22.94 27.74 -3.69
C LYS A 741 24.47 27.59 -3.78
N ILE A 742 24.96 27.07 -4.89
CA ILE A 742 26.41 26.99 -5.17
C ILE A 742 26.95 28.40 -5.48
N THR A 743 28.08 28.76 -4.88
CA THR A 743 28.73 30.07 -4.99
C THR A 743 30.04 29.98 -5.78
N PRO A 744 30.54 31.09 -6.36
CA PRO A 744 31.85 31.12 -7.02
C PRO A 744 32.99 30.70 -6.09
N ALA A 745 33.00 31.16 -4.83
CA ALA A 745 34.06 30.84 -3.88
C ALA A 745 34.09 29.34 -3.54
N LEU A 746 32.94 28.70 -3.33
CA LEU A 746 32.86 27.26 -3.11
C LEU A 746 33.32 26.46 -4.34
N VAL A 747 32.96 26.89 -5.57
CA VAL A 747 33.42 26.26 -6.81
C VAL A 747 34.94 26.40 -6.96
N ARG A 748 35.50 27.58 -6.66
CA ARG A 748 36.95 27.80 -6.63
C ARG A 748 37.63 26.83 -5.68
N TYR A 749 37.17 26.73 -4.43
CA TYR A 749 37.73 25.77 -3.46
C TYR A 749 37.72 24.33 -4.00
N ARG A 750 36.58 23.87 -4.52
CA ARG A 750 36.43 22.50 -5.01
C ARG A 750 37.33 22.21 -6.21
N LEU A 751 37.32 23.08 -7.23
CA LEU A 751 38.03 22.84 -8.48
C LEU A 751 39.54 23.06 -8.39
N SER A 752 40.01 23.98 -7.52
CA SER A 752 41.44 24.19 -7.30
C SER A 752 42.18 22.96 -6.74
N GLY A 753 41.45 21.99 -6.19
CA GLY A 753 41.99 20.73 -5.69
C GLY A 753 42.02 19.59 -6.71
N LEU A 754 41.63 19.82 -7.97
CA LEU A 754 41.56 18.78 -9.00
C LEU A 754 42.88 18.62 -9.75
N SER A 755 43.23 17.36 -10.00
CA SER A 755 44.32 16.96 -10.87
C SER A 755 44.03 15.61 -11.52
N LYS A 756 44.79 15.28 -12.57
CA LYS A 756 44.71 13.99 -13.24
C LYS A 756 45.72 13.01 -12.66
N GLY A 757 45.24 11.83 -12.24
CA GLY A 757 46.08 10.73 -11.75
C GLY A 757 46.83 10.02 -12.88
N ALA A 758 47.78 9.14 -12.50
CA ALA A 758 48.62 8.40 -13.45
C ALA A 758 47.81 7.50 -14.41
N ASP A 759 46.67 6.99 -13.95
CA ASP A 759 45.78 6.09 -14.71
C ASP A 759 44.63 6.85 -15.41
N GLY A 760 44.67 8.19 -15.39
CA GLY A 760 43.64 9.06 -15.98
C GLY A 760 42.42 9.31 -15.08
N GLU A 761 42.39 8.77 -13.87
CA GLU A 761 41.35 9.06 -12.87
C GLU A 761 41.41 10.51 -12.36
N VAL A 762 40.24 11.08 -12.05
CA VAL A 762 40.13 12.42 -11.47
C VAL A 762 40.44 12.36 -9.97
N MET A 763 41.51 13.04 -9.55
CA MET A 763 41.92 13.14 -8.16
C MET A 763 41.42 14.44 -7.56
N ALA A 764 40.65 14.36 -6.47
CA ALA A 764 40.18 15.51 -5.72
C ALA A 764 40.91 15.62 -4.37
N ALA A 765 41.87 16.53 -4.27
CA ALA A 765 42.59 16.83 -3.03
C ALA A 765 41.74 17.64 -2.04
N ASN A 766 40.89 18.53 -2.56
CA ASN A 766 39.98 19.37 -1.76
C ASN A 766 38.61 18.71 -1.68
N ARG A 767 38.15 18.44 -0.46
CA ARG A 767 36.93 17.71 -0.16
C ARG A 767 35.88 18.58 0.51
N VAL A 768 34.63 18.33 0.17
CA VAL A 768 33.49 19.10 0.65
C VAL A 768 32.47 18.15 1.28
N ILE A 769 32.15 18.39 2.55
CA ILE A 769 30.97 17.82 3.21
C ILE A 769 29.90 18.91 3.26
N ALA A 770 28.76 18.70 2.61
CA ALA A 770 27.68 19.68 2.60
C ALA A 770 26.64 19.36 3.67
N LYS A 771 26.34 20.35 4.53
CA LYS A 771 25.25 20.26 5.50
C LYS A 771 23.95 20.70 4.85
N VAL A 772 23.00 19.78 4.73
CA VAL A 772 21.78 19.99 3.97
C VAL A 772 20.55 19.44 4.68
N SER A 773 19.48 20.21 4.64
CA SER A 773 18.16 19.88 5.22
C SER A 773 17.06 19.82 4.15
N ARG A 774 17.36 20.23 2.90
CA ARG A 774 16.40 20.38 1.79
C ARG A 774 16.88 19.63 0.54
N PRO A 775 16.04 18.76 -0.08
CA PRO A 775 16.43 17.97 -1.25
C PRO A 775 16.97 18.79 -2.42
N GLU A 776 16.38 19.94 -2.73
CA GLU A 776 16.80 20.83 -3.82
C GLU A 776 18.20 21.45 -3.61
N VAL A 777 18.60 21.66 -2.34
CA VAL A 777 19.96 22.11 -2.01
C VAL A 777 20.92 20.94 -2.13
N ALA A 778 20.54 19.76 -1.63
CA ALA A 778 21.32 18.53 -1.76
C ALA A 778 21.59 18.18 -3.23
N GLU A 779 20.59 18.32 -4.11
CA GLU A 779 20.72 18.12 -5.56
C GLU A 779 21.79 19.02 -6.14
N SER A 780 21.79 20.31 -5.78
CA SER A 780 22.80 21.28 -6.25
C SER A 780 24.23 20.92 -5.83
N PHE A 781 24.41 20.28 -4.67
CA PHE A 781 25.72 19.78 -4.20
C PHE A 781 26.11 18.44 -4.82
N LEU A 782 25.13 17.64 -5.26
CA LEU A 782 25.34 16.38 -5.95
C LEU A 782 25.51 16.56 -7.47
N SER A 783 25.20 17.73 -8.01
CA SER A 783 25.49 18.10 -9.41
C SER A 783 26.95 18.56 -9.59
N PRO A 784 27.46 18.53 -10.83
CA PRO A 784 28.70 19.23 -11.18
C PRO A 784 28.60 20.74 -10.98
N ALA A 785 29.74 21.41 -10.91
CA ALA A 785 29.80 22.86 -10.80
C ALA A 785 29.03 23.54 -11.97
N PRO A 786 28.18 24.55 -11.71
CA PRO A 786 27.46 25.23 -12.78
C PRO A 786 28.43 25.86 -13.79
N GLN A 787 28.29 25.52 -15.09
CA GLN A 787 29.22 25.93 -16.14
C GLN A 787 29.48 27.44 -16.18
N ARG A 788 28.45 28.26 -15.91
CA ARG A 788 28.58 29.72 -15.82
C ARG A 788 29.60 30.16 -14.77
N LEU A 789 29.65 29.48 -13.62
CA LEU A 789 30.60 29.79 -12.55
C LEU A 789 31.99 29.26 -12.89
N VAL A 790 32.09 28.08 -13.50
CA VAL A 790 33.36 27.52 -13.98
C VAL A 790 34.02 28.44 -15.00
N SER A 791 33.29 28.85 -16.03
CA SER A 791 33.80 29.78 -17.05
C SER A 791 34.16 31.16 -16.50
N LEU A 792 33.46 31.63 -15.47
CA LEU A 792 33.80 32.88 -14.78
C LEU A 792 35.16 32.76 -14.09
N LEU A 793 35.37 31.70 -13.30
CA LEU A 793 36.60 31.48 -12.54
C LEU A 793 37.81 31.18 -13.43
N GLU A 794 37.60 30.45 -14.53
CA GLU A 794 38.64 30.16 -15.52
C GLU A 794 39.09 31.46 -16.22
N ARG A 795 38.13 32.28 -16.66
CA ARG A 795 38.42 33.60 -17.26
C ARG A 795 39.19 34.51 -16.32
N ASP A 796 38.84 34.49 -15.03
CA ASP A 796 39.46 35.33 -14.01
C ASP A 796 40.79 34.72 -13.49
N GLY A 797 41.24 33.58 -14.06
CA GLY A 797 42.52 32.95 -13.74
C GLY A 797 42.57 32.29 -12.36
N LEU A 798 41.41 32.06 -11.74
CA LEU A 798 41.30 31.49 -10.40
C LEU A 798 41.29 29.95 -10.39
N ILE A 799 41.05 29.33 -11.56
CA ILE A 799 41.20 27.89 -11.82
C ILE A 799 41.83 27.69 -13.20
N THR A 800 42.48 26.54 -13.42
CA THR A 800 43.05 26.20 -14.73
C THR A 800 42.00 25.58 -15.67
N ALA A 801 42.26 25.61 -16.98
CA ALA A 801 41.42 24.94 -17.98
C ALA A 801 41.31 23.41 -17.73
N GLU A 802 42.38 22.80 -17.21
CA GLU A 802 42.37 21.38 -16.81
C GLU A 802 41.41 21.15 -15.62
N GLN A 803 41.49 22.00 -14.59
CA GLN A 803 40.58 21.93 -13.44
C GLN A 803 39.12 22.16 -13.83
N ALA A 804 38.87 23.10 -14.76
CA ALA A 804 37.55 23.36 -15.31
C ALA A 804 36.97 22.13 -16.03
N ALA A 805 37.78 21.46 -16.87
CA ALA A 805 37.37 20.27 -17.60
C ALA A 805 37.10 19.07 -16.67
N LEU A 806 37.97 18.84 -15.69
CA LEU A 806 37.82 17.76 -14.70
C LEU A 806 36.58 17.95 -13.81
N GLY A 807 36.20 19.21 -13.54
CA GLY A 807 35.05 19.56 -12.72
C GLY A 807 33.69 19.08 -13.24
N ALA A 808 33.56 18.83 -14.55
CA ALA A 808 32.32 18.33 -15.14
C ALA A 808 32.00 16.88 -14.75
N GLY A 809 33.02 16.09 -14.38
CA GLY A 809 32.91 14.66 -14.08
C GLY A 809 32.76 14.32 -12.60
N ILE A 810 32.61 15.32 -11.72
CA ILE A 810 32.51 15.10 -10.27
C ILE A 810 31.38 15.95 -9.65
N PRO A 811 30.83 15.54 -8.50
CA PRO A 811 29.91 16.37 -7.75
C PRO A 811 30.64 17.49 -6.99
N MET A 812 29.89 18.55 -6.66
CA MET A 812 30.35 19.65 -5.80
C MET A 812 30.67 19.20 -4.36
N ALA A 813 29.98 18.19 -3.83
CA ALA A 813 30.26 17.58 -2.52
C ALA A 813 30.64 16.09 -2.62
N ASP A 814 31.57 15.66 -1.78
CA ASP A 814 31.94 14.25 -1.64
C ASP A 814 30.92 13.51 -0.76
N ASP A 815 30.51 14.16 0.33
CA ASP A 815 29.57 13.62 1.30
C ASP A 815 28.51 14.65 1.71
N LEU A 816 27.32 14.16 2.09
CA LEU A 816 26.23 14.97 2.65
C LEU A 816 26.03 14.69 4.14
N CYS A 817 26.02 15.72 4.95
CA CYS A 817 25.49 15.70 6.31
C CYS A 817 24.01 16.12 6.26
N VAL A 818 23.11 15.17 6.48
CA VAL A 818 21.66 15.43 6.45
C VAL A 818 21.22 15.97 7.82
N GLU A 819 20.86 17.24 7.87
CA GLU A 819 20.43 17.93 9.08
C GLU A 819 18.90 17.91 9.19
N ALA A 820 18.40 17.19 10.19
CA ALA A 820 16.99 17.14 10.55
C ALA A 820 16.68 18.23 11.61
N ASP A 821 16.38 17.86 12.86
CA ASP A 821 16.14 18.78 13.97
C ASP A 821 17.41 19.01 14.82
N SER A 822 18.28 19.91 14.36
CA SER A 822 19.60 20.17 14.95
C SER A 822 19.56 21.17 16.13
N GLY A 823 20.63 21.23 16.93
CA GLY A 823 20.70 22.08 18.12
C GLY A 823 20.81 23.60 17.88
N GLY A 824 20.88 24.04 16.62
CA GLY A 824 21.08 25.43 16.17
C GLY A 824 20.00 25.90 15.18
N HIS A 825 20.39 26.57 14.09
CA HIS A 825 19.46 26.84 12.98
C HIS A 825 18.99 25.51 12.38
N THR A 826 17.67 25.33 12.26
CA THR A 826 17.07 24.09 11.79
C THR A 826 15.78 24.38 11.02
N ASP A 827 15.54 23.57 9.98
CA ASP A 827 14.27 23.53 9.24
C ASP A 827 13.24 22.59 9.89
N ARG A 828 13.55 22.03 11.08
CA ARG A 828 12.71 21.09 11.85
C ARG A 828 12.31 19.86 11.04
N GLY A 829 13.23 19.38 10.20
CA GLY A 829 13.00 18.17 9.40
C GLY A 829 12.91 16.91 10.28
N ASP A 830 12.12 15.94 9.85
CA ASP A 830 12.06 14.62 10.48
C ASP A 830 13.13 13.70 9.85
N PRO A 831 14.07 13.14 10.63
CA PRO A 831 15.11 12.28 10.08
C PRO A 831 14.55 11.03 9.38
N ILE A 832 13.41 10.48 9.82
CA ILE A 832 12.79 9.28 9.20
C ILE A 832 12.29 9.57 7.78
N VAL A 833 11.87 10.80 7.51
CA VAL A 833 11.38 11.22 6.18
C VAL A 833 12.52 11.75 5.31
N LEU A 834 13.40 12.55 5.91
CA LEU A 834 14.44 13.25 5.19
C LEU A 834 15.52 12.28 4.70
N LEU A 835 15.87 11.28 5.52
CA LEU A 835 16.95 10.35 5.21
C LEU A 835 16.73 9.50 3.96
N PRO A 836 15.60 8.77 3.84
CA PRO A 836 15.35 7.96 2.65
C PRO A 836 15.20 8.82 1.39
N THR A 837 14.71 10.05 1.55
CA THR A 837 14.58 11.00 0.44
C THR A 837 15.94 11.45 -0.08
N MET A 838 16.85 11.83 0.80
CA MET A 838 18.23 12.21 0.44
C MET A 838 19.01 11.03 -0.14
N LEU A 839 18.82 9.81 0.37
CA LEU A 839 19.44 8.59 -0.18
C LEU A 839 18.96 8.28 -1.60
N ARG A 840 17.65 8.38 -1.88
CA ARG A 840 17.10 8.18 -3.23
C ARG A 840 17.58 9.26 -4.20
N LEU A 841 17.62 10.51 -3.76
CA LEU A 841 18.14 11.61 -4.56
C LEU A 841 19.59 11.35 -4.95
N ARG A 842 20.45 10.97 -4.00
CA ARG A 842 21.83 10.57 -4.25
C ARG A 842 21.93 9.47 -5.29
N ASP A 843 21.21 8.37 -5.11
CA ASP A 843 21.31 7.21 -6.00
C ASP A 843 20.90 7.58 -7.43
N ARG A 844 19.88 8.43 -7.59
CA ARG A 844 19.50 9.03 -8.87
C ARG A 844 20.62 9.88 -9.46
N MET A 845 21.18 10.82 -8.69
CA MET A 845 22.24 11.73 -9.17
C MET A 845 23.51 10.97 -9.60
N VAL A 846 23.89 9.92 -8.86
CA VAL A 846 25.02 9.06 -9.22
C VAL A 846 24.75 8.33 -10.54
N ALA A 847 23.53 7.84 -10.75
CA ALA A 847 23.13 7.19 -12.00
C ALA A 847 23.08 8.18 -13.18
N ASP A 848 22.49 9.35 -12.99
CA ASP A 848 22.30 10.36 -14.04
C ASP A 848 23.63 10.96 -14.53
N HIS A 849 24.60 11.15 -13.63
CA HIS A 849 25.91 11.73 -13.96
C HIS A 849 27.04 10.70 -14.14
N GLY A 850 26.78 9.42 -13.87
CA GLY A 850 27.76 8.35 -14.08
C GLY A 850 29.01 8.45 -13.20
N TYR A 851 28.89 8.93 -11.97
CA TYR A 851 30.04 9.12 -11.09
C TYR A 851 30.70 7.77 -10.71
N PRO A 852 32.04 7.69 -10.70
CA PRO A 852 32.74 6.48 -10.28
C PRO A 852 32.45 6.15 -8.80
N HIS A 853 32.48 4.86 -8.46
CA HIS A 853 32.21 4.38 -7.09
C HIS A 853 33.12 5.09 -6.07
N GLY A 854 32.50 5.90 -5.20
CA GLY A 854 33.15 6.63 -4.11
C GLY A 854 32.86 8.13 -4.05
N TYR A 855 32.31 8.72 -5.12
CA TYR A 855 31.80 10.09 -5.12
C TYR A 855 30.28 10.15 -4.89
N GLY A 856 29.81 11.23 -4.26
CA GLY A 856 28.39 11.41 -3.95
C GLY A 856 27.92 10.45 -2.86
N SER A 857 28.75 10.16 -1.86
CA SER A 857 28.34 9.47 -0.65
C SER A 857 27.43 10.41 0.17
N ALA A 858 26.20 10.66 -0.26
CA ALA A 858 25.17 11.11 0.69
C ALA A 858 24.92 9.94 1.67
N ARG A 859 25.83 9.76 2.62
CA ARG A 859 25.71 8.78 3.68
C ARG A 859 25.52 9.59 4.93
N PRO A 860 24.27 9.68 5.39
CA PRO A 860 23.91 10.66 6.37
C PRO A 860 24.62 10.40 7.69
N VAL A 861 25.38 11.40 8.12
CA VAL A 861 25.64 11.62 9.53
C VAL A 861 24.39 12.31 10.07
N ALA A 862 23.48 11.54 10.67
CA ALA A 862 22.35 12.13 11.38
C ALA A 862 22.87 12.85 12.63
N SER A 863 22.50 14.11 12.80
CA SER A 863 22.63 14.79 14.09
C SER A 863 21.59 14.20 15.06
N GLU A 864 22.00 13.92 16.30
CA GLU A 864 21.08 13.40 17.33
C GLU A 864 19.92 14.38 17.54
N PRO A 865 18.65 13.92 17.51
CA PRO A 865 17.53 14.76 17.90
C PRO A 865 17.66 15.15 19.37
N ARG A 866 17.24 16.38 19.72
CA ARG A 866 17.12 16.80 21.11
C ARG A 866 16.23 15.80 21.86
N ARG A 867 16.77 15.09 22.86
CA ARG A 867 15.93 14.42 23.85
C ARG A 867 15.02 15.47 24.50
N PRO A 868 13.70 15.21 24.64
CA PRO A 868 12.82 16.14 25.33
C PRO A 868 13.34 16.34 26.76
N ARG A 869 13.68 17.58 27.11
CA ARG A 869 13.99 17.92 28.50
C ARG A 869 12.73 17.67 29.34
N PRO A 870 12.81 16.96 30.48
CA PRO A 870 11.70 16.93 31.40
C PRO A 870 11.40 18.37 31.83
N ARG A 871 10.11 18.75 31.81
CA ARG A 871 9.63 20.05 32.27
C ARG A 871 10.15 20.29 33.70
N ARG A 872 11.13 21.17 33.87
CA ARG A 872 11.44 21.73 35.19
C ARG A 872 10.43 22.84 35.46
N SER A 873 9.70 22.67 36.55
CA SER A 873 8.93 23.73 37.20
C SER A 873 9.84 24.92 37.53
N SER A 874 9.25 26.10 37.44
CA SER A 874 9.85 27.38 37.78
C SER A 874 10.36 27.41 39.21
N SER A 875 11.66 27.62 39.40
CA SER A 875 12.20 28.51 40.44
C SER A 875 13.67 28.77 40.16
N ALA A 876 14.07 30.04 40.25
CA ALA A 876 15.43 30.50 40.10
C ALA A 876 16.29 30.05 41.30
N GLN A 877 17.52 29.58 41.05
CA GLN A 877 18.72 30.02 41.76
C GLN A 877 20.00 29.38 41.17
N THR A 878 21.00 30.24 41.10
CA THR A 878 22.41 30.07 40.72
C THR A 878 23.15 29.03 41.57
N SER A 879 23.84 28.07 40.93
CA SER A 879 25.22 27.64 41.27
C SER A 879 25.67 26.50 40.35
N TRP A 880 26.83 26.67 39.70
CA TRP A 880 27.54 25.63 38.95
C TRP A 880 28.49 24.86 39.86
N SER A 881 28.41 23.52 39.91
CA SER A 881 29.55 22.57 40.08
C SER A 881 29.11 21.09 40.14
N PRO A 882 30.01 20.12 39.88
CA PRO A 882 29.75 18.97 39.00
C PRO A 882 29.50 17.63 39.73
N VAL A 883 28.73 16.74 39.11
CA VAL A 883 28.60 15.33 39.52
C VAL A 883 29.04 14.47 38.33
N ARG A 884 30.31 14.06 38.32
CA ARG A 884 30.81 12.72 38.71
C ARG A 884 30.11 11.57 38.00
N SER A 885 30.78 11.08 36.97
CA SER A 885 30.63 9.77 36.37
C SER A 885 31.03 8.67 37.36
N THR A 886 30.16 7.69 37.57
CA THR A 886 30.54 6.39 38.15
C THR A 886 30.05 5.27 37.23
N CYS A 887 31.03 4.58 36.64
CA CYS A 887 30.92 3.23 36.12
C CYS A 887 30.42 2.28 37.21
N VAL A 888 29.49 1.37 36.88
CA VAL A 888 29.47 0.01 37.45
C VAL A 888 29.02 -0.98 36.37
N ARG A 889 29.84 -2.01 36.16
CA ARG A 889 29.59 -3.24 35.38
C ARG A 889 29.02 -4.34 36.32
N PRO A 890 28.55 -5.49 35.80
CA PRO A 890 27.45 -6.29 36.36
C PRO A 890 27.88 -7.40 37.32
N SER A 891 26.90 -7.95 38.06
CA SER A 891 26.90 -9.31 38.64
C SER A 891 25.43 -9.73 38.87
N GLN A 892 24.99 -10.81 38.21
CA GLN A 892 24.59 -12.08 38.84
C GLN A 892 23.41 -11.98 39.82
N GLU A 893 22.21 -12.32 39.35
CA GLU A 893 21.44 -13.55 39.68
C GLU A 893 20.28 -13.71 38.68
#